data_AF-A0A8S1SVT1-F1
#
_entry.id   AF-A0A8S1SVT1-F1
#
_cell.length_a   1.000
_cell.length_b   1.000
_cell.length_c   1.000
_cell.angle_alpha   90.00
_cell.angle_beta   90.00
_cell.angle_gamma   90.00
#
_symmetry.space_group_name_H-M   'P 1'
#
loop_
_entity.id
_entity.type
_entity.pdbx_description
1 polymer ?
#
loop_
_entity_poly.entity_id
_entity_poly.type
_entity_poly.pdbx_seq_one_letter_code
_entity_poly.pdbx_strand_id
1 'polypeptide(L)'
;MLQKINKIIRSYDNFGVPPNLNINKQQEYKSVCGGVLSLMMTIVLIYILISGLIGIFQRDNYTIEVQQLQDMDPDLKEMNNKNFMFAIKVDNPFIDRFPKIQKNPFSISMSQVYIETLKNGTRTKNITKTYNLETCTTQHFPQINFEEFHQIENQLTQYLCLPKDYQLWLQGTYSSYVMQFPKLSISLCKSEDCYSQSEILELAKNSSIMVSLSTIIQSAIFMANQTEYPLYQYLNSDFFLATNFDAESTADIFFESNKIVNQNSIFSFYNDDQIIDYWVFPIYSYREIKKFNDIPGSLFSVIFRLSQEFKQTTKKVNTIDQFLSYFGGMLKIISSIFGIIALQYNSMGLKLSLANSLYQFNIPEKKNGKIEFSYDKLINYIQKQINKIDEMVTKLKSHTIHVVQMNKITKAFTIKHQSSQNIQNEKKNTIIQEQSQLNSERIEKQENNLQEIKESFLRDLFNEICNQQHKLKLGINFIFYQLLCCTCIEKIQMTRKMLSQCETVIQQDLDIVDILQKLQQIEKLKQTLLEKEQIRVFNYTPKPIINIEENRKIILNTEGEPSQLIQKSNHQKYNRLIRNKNYHQPNKMVKIYNSYVKLKESNAPVDSRIIYLMGPAMVQIFDKYYEIQSLQSHHKYLEEAHQQDFVSSDKLLSDYVSPHPNNDEKENQQNAKVHLRTKPKTFNDQKVNFFDE
;
A
#
# COMPACT_ATOMS: atom_id res chain seq x y z
N MET A 1 -21.86 -10.05 0.49
CA MET A 1 -21.05 -9.04 1.21
C MET A 1 -19.63 -8.93 0.65
N LEU A 2 -18.85 -10.03 0.61
CA LEU A 2 -17.48 -10.09 0.06
C LEU A 2 -17.27 -9.46 -1.34
N GLN A 3 -18.21 -9.66 -2.26
CA GLN A 3 -18.10 -9.06 -3.61
C GLN A 3 -18.19 -7.53 -3.60
N LYS A 4 -18.97 -6.94 -2.67
CA LYS A 4 -19.06 -5.48 -2.50
C LYS A 4 -17.76 -4.93 -1.90
N ILE A 5 -17.23 -5.61 -0.88
CA ILE A 5 -15.94 -5.26 -0.25
C ILE A 5 -14.81 -5.27 -1.27
N ASN A 6 -14.72 -6.34 -2.09
CA ASN A 6 -13.70 -6.43 -3.14
C ASN A 6 -13.81 -5.31 -4.18
N LYS A 7 -15.02 -4.83 -4.47
CA LYS A 7 -15.23 -3.72 -5.40
C LYS A 7 -14.74 -2.40 -4.81
N ILE A 8 -14.99 -2.16 -3.52
CA ILE A 8 -14.53 -0.97 -2.79
C ILE A 8 -13.00 -0.96 -2.68
N ILE A 9 -12.39 -2.09 -2.32
CA ILE A 9 -10.92 -2.20 -2.22
C ILE A 9 -10.29 -1.93 -3.59
N ARG A 10 -10.86 -2.48 -4.67
CA ARG A 10 -10.37 -2.18 -6.04
C ARG A 10 -10.48 -0.72 -6.41
N SER A 11 -11.53 0.01 -5.98
CA SER A 11 -11.62 1.44 -6.30
C SER A 11 -10.53 2.28 -5.64
N TYR A 12 -10.00 1.81 -4.50
CA TYR A 12 -8.93 2.46 -3.75
C TYR A 12 -7.52 2.17 -4.30
N ASP A 13 -7.41 1.38 -5.37
CA ASP A 13 -6.14 1.15 -6.05
C ASP A 13 -5.71 2.41 -6.81
N ASN A 14 -4.69 3.09 -6.27
CA ASN A 14 -4.08 4.28 -6.87
C ASN A 14 -3.00 3.94 -7.91
N PHE A 15 -2.63 2.66 -8.03
CA PHE A 15 -1.57 2.18 -8.93
C PHE A 15 -2.15 1.42 -10.13
N GLY A 16 -3.34 1.84 -10.59
CA GLY A 16 -4.02 1.26 -11.74
C GLY A 16 -3.12 1.25 -12.98
N VAL A 17 -3.13 0.15 -13.73
CA VAL A 17 -2.38 0.05 -14.99
C VAL A 17 -3.34 0.29 -16.14
N PRO A 18 -3.13 1.34 -16.97
CA PRO A 18 -3.95 1.55 -18.15
C PRO A 18 -3.70 0.41 -19.15
N PRO A 19 -4.74 -0.29 -19.63
CA PRO A 19 -4.58 -1.17 -20.76
C PRO A 19 -4.38 -0.34 -22.03
N ASN A 20 -3.59 -0.82 -22.99
CA ASN A 20 -3.42 -0.18 -24.30
C ASN A 20 -4.77 -0.02 -25.07
N LEU A 21 -5.79 -0.75 -24.64
CA LEU A 21 -7.13 -0.77 -25.19
C LEU A 21 -8.16 -0.77 -24.06
N ASN A 22 -9.23 0.02 -24.19
CA ASN A 22 -10.34 -0.03 -23.23
C ASN A 22 -10.98 -1.42 -23.20
N ILE A 23 -10.76 -2.16 -22.10
CA ILE A 23 -11.39 -3.45 -21.86
C ILE A 23 -12.69 -3.19 -21.09
N ASN A 24 -13.84 -3.55 -21.65
CA ASN A 24 -15.15 -3.40 -21.01
C ASN A 24 -15.45 -1.98 -20.49
N LYS A 25 -15.03 -0.94 -21.24
CA LYS A 25 -15.18 0.49 -20.87
C LYS A 25 -14.38 0.95 -19.64
N GLN A 26 -13.39 0.18 -19.19
CA GLN A 26 -12.48 0.60 -18.12
C GLN A 26 -11.16 1.10 -18.71
N GLN A 27 -10.72 2.28 -18.28
CA GLN A 27 -9.46 2.92 -18.69
C GLN A 27 -8.25 2.43 -17.91
N GLU A 28 -8.45 1.76 -16.77
CA GLU A 28 -7.39 1.22 -15.93
C GLU A 28 -7.80 -0.12 -15.34
N TYR A 29 -6.85 -1.04 -15.27
CA TYR A 29 -6.98 -2.28 -14.53
C TYR A 29 -6.59 -2.05 -13.08
N LYS A 30 -7.59 -2.15 -12.19
CA LYS A 30 -7.43 -2.05 -10.73
C LYS A 30 -7.57 -3.42 -10.08
N SER A 31 -6.65 -3.77 -9.18
CA SER A 31 -6.64 -5.06 -8.50
C SER A 31 -6.98 -4.94 -7.02
N VAL A 32 -7.39 -6.06 -6.41
CA VAL A 32 -7.64 -6.11 -4.96
C VAL A 32 -6.33 -5.91 -4.20
N CYS A 33 -5.23 -6.50 -4.69
CA CYS A 33 -3.91 -6.37 -4.07
C CYS A 33 -3.39 -4.92 -4.14
N GLY A 34 -3.52 -4.26 -5.28
CA GLY A 34 -3.14 -2.85 -5.45
C GLY A 34 -3.95 -1.93 -4.53
N GLY A 35 -5.24 -2.22 -4.34
CA GLY A 35 -6.08 -1.56 -3.34
C GLY A 35 -5.61 -1.77 -1.90
N VAL A 36 -5.23 -3.00 -1.52
CA VAL A 36 -4.68 -3.30 -0.18
C VAL A 36 -3.33 -2.59 0.03
N LEU A 37 -2.44 -2.60 -0.97
CA LEU A 37 -1.15 -1.90 -0.91
C LEU A 37 -1.34 -0.38 -0.78
N SER A 38 -2.29 0.19 -1.52
CA SER A 38 -2.63 1.62 -1.43
C SER A 38 -3.18 1.97 -0.04
N LEU A 39 -3.99 1.09 0.55
CA LEU A 39 -4.50 1.25 1.92
C LEU A 39 -3.37 1.19 2.95
N MET A 40 -2.48 0.19 2.87
CA MET A 40 -1.33 0.08 3.77
C MET A 40 -0.41 1.31 3.68
N MET A 41 -0.11 1.75 2.45
CA MET A 41 0.64 2.98 2.21
C MET A 41 -0.02 4.19 2.87
N THR A 42 -1.34 4.35 2.70
CA THR A 42 -2.10 5.46 3.31
C THR A 42 -1.98 5.42 4.84
N ILE A 43 -2.12 4.25 5.46
CA ILE A 43 -2.01 4.07 6.91
C ILE A 43 -0.62 4.47 7.40
N VAL A 44 0.45 4.02 6.72
CA VAL A 44 1.83 4.37 7.08
C VAL A 44 2.07 5.87 6.96
N LEU A 45 1.58 6.52 5.90
CA LEU A 45 1.72 7.95 5.71
C LEU A 45 0.95 8.76 6.75
N ILE A 46 -0.28 8.35 7.10
CA ILE A 46 -1.07 8.98 8.16
C ILE A 46 -0.34 8.84 9.50
N TYR A 47 0.20 7.66 9.81
CA TYR A 47 0.95 7.44 11.03
C TYR A 47 2.18 8.36 11.13
N ILE A 48 2.98 8.44 10.07
CA ILE A 48 4.15 9.32 9.98
C ILE A 48 3.73 10.78 10.12
N LEU A 49 2.64 11.19 9.46
CA LEU A 49 2.13 12.56 9.51
C LEU A 49 1.72 12.93 10.95
N ILE A 50 0.92 12.09 11.60
CA ILE A 50 0.43 12.34 12.97
C ILE A 50 1.60 12.34 13.95
N SER A 51 2.48 11.34 13.89
CA SER A 51 3.64 11.24 14.78
C SER A 51 4.58 12.45 14.62
N GLY A 52 4.85 12.86 13.38
CA GLY A 52 5.68 14.03 13.10
C GLY A 52 5.05 15.34 13.56
N LEU A 53 3.74 15.52 13.35
CA LEU A 53 3.03 16.70 13.86
C LEU A 53 3.04 16.75 15.39
N ILE A 54 2.80 15.62 16.07
CA ILE A 54 2.89 15.54 17.53
C ILE A 54 4.28 15.97 18.02
N GLY A 55 5.36 15.46 17.40
CA GLY A 55 6.73 15.82 17.79
C GLY A 55 7.06 17.31 17.60
N ILE A 56 6.46 17.98 16.61
CA ILE A 56 6.61 19.44 16.41
C ILE A 56 5.85 20.21 17.49
N PHE A 57 4.62 19.80 17.82
CA PHE A 57 3.83 20.45 18.87
C PHE A 57 4.44 20.23 20.27
N GLN A 58 5.04 19.06 20.52
CA GLN A 58 5.75 18.76 21.77
C GLN A 58 7.12 19.44 21.85
N ARG A 59 7.65 19.95 20.73
CA ARG A 59 8.95 20.65 20.64
C ARG A 59 10.13 19.77 21.08
N ASP A 60 10.04 18.47 20.82
CA ASP A 60 11.04 17.49 21.28
C ASP A 60 12.38 17.62 20.56
N ASN A 61 12.38 18.17 19.34
CA ASN A 61 13.56 18.31 18.50
C ASN A 61 13.89 19.78 18.27
N TYR A 62 15.07 20.19 18.72
CA TYR A 62 15.63 21.52 18.48
C TYR A 62 17.08 21.41 18.01
N THR A 63 17.51 22.42 17.25
CA THR A 63 18.89 22.58 16.80
C THR A 63 19.51 23.78 17.50
N ILE A 64 20.73 23.61 18.03
CA ILE A 64 21.50 24.69 18.65
C ILE A 64 22.59 25.12 17.66
N GLU A 65 22.58 26.41 17.32
CA GLU A 65 23.62 27.04 16.50
C GLU A 65 24.37 28.06 17.35
N VAL A 66 25.69 27.91 17.49
CA VAL A 66 26.53 28.86 18.20
C VAL A 66 27.38 29.62 17.19
N GLN A 67 27.27 30.94 17.20
CA GLN A 67 28.02 31.85 16.34
C GLN A 67 28.83 32.82 17.21
N GLN A 68 30.09 33.02 16.88
CA GLN A 68 30.91 34.08 17.49
C GLN A 68 30.83 35.30 16.57
N LEU A 69 30.35 36.41 17.13
CA LEU A 69 30.15 37.67 16.43
C LEU A 69 31.08 38.72 17.04
N GLN A 70 31.40 39.74 16.24
CA GLN A 70 32.23 40.86 16.66
C GLN A 70 31.50 42.18 16.40
N ASP A 71 31.45 43.03 17.42
CA ASP A 71 30.90 44.38 17.37
C ASP A 71 32.00 45.39 17.72
N MET A 72 32.28 46.30 16.79
CA MET A 72 33.33 47.31 16.93
C MET A 72 32.90 48.48 17.82
N ASP A 73 31.59 48.69 17.98
CA ASP A 73 31.02 49.75 18.80
C ASP A 73 29.82 49.19 19.61
N PRO A 74 30.10 48.37 20.63
CA PRO A 74 29.05 47.65 21.32
C PRO A 74 28.11 48.59 22.07
N ASP A 75 26.80 48.31 21.92
CA ASP A 75 25.71 49.07 22.54
C ASP A 75 25.80 49.12 24.07
N LEU A 76 25.06 50.06 24.66
CA LEU A 76 24.93 50.21 26.11
C LEU A 76 24.34 48.94 26.75
N LYS A 77 25.07 48.37 27.70
CA LYS A 77 24.67 47.20 28.49
C LYS A 77 24.70 47.50 29.99
N GLU A 78 23.71 46.97 30.71
CA GLU A 78 23.56 47.14 32.15
C GLU A 78 24.08 45.91 32.92
N MET A 79 24.85 46.16 33.98
CA MET A 79 25.15 45.20 35.04
C MET A 79 24.44 45.62 36.32
N ASN A 80 23.71 44.70 36.93
CA ASN A 80 22.97 44.88 38.19
C ASN A 80 22.98 43.57 39.00
N ASN A 81 22.42 43.61 40.21
CA ASN A 81 22.38 42.48 41.14
C ASN A 81 21.70 41.19 40.63
N LYS A 82 20.95 41.25 39.52
CA LYS A 82 20.26 40.07 38.95
C LYS A 82 21.12 39.34 37.93
N ASN A 83 21.95 40.06 37.17
CA ASN A 83 22.68 39.51 36.03
C ASN A 83 24.20 39.43 36.25
N PHE A 84 24.73 40.14 37.26
CA PHE A 84 26.14 40.19 37.56
C PHE A 84 26.35 40.49 39.05
N MET A 85 27.48 40.05 39.60
CA MET A 85 27.96 40.47 40.91
C MET A 85 29.47 40.22 40.95
N PHE A 86 30.15 41.08 41.69
CA PHE A 86 31.59 41.06 41.82
C PHE A 86 31.97 41.33 43.27
N ALA A 87 32.85 40.51 43.81
CA ALA A 87 33.35 40.61 45.16
C ALA A 87 34.87 40.69 45.17
N ILE A 88 35.44 41.47 46.10
CA ILE A 88 36.88 41.64 46.22
C ILE A 88 37.36 41.46 47.65
N LYS A 89 38.58 40.97 47.78
CA LYS A 89 39.31 40.92 49.03
C LYS A 89 40.69 41.50 48.80
N VAL A 90 41.08 42.45 49.64
CA VAL A 90 42.42 43.04 49.62
C VAL A 90 43.15 42.52 50.85
N ASP A 91 44.29 41.88 50.65
CA ASP A 91 45.10 41.41 51.76
C ASP A 91 45.69 42.60 52.51
N ASN A 92 45.65 42.53 53.84
CA ASN A 92 46.11 43.59 54.72
C ASN A 92 47.45 43.20 55.37
N PRO A 93 48.61 43.58 54.79
CA PRO A 93 49.92 43.27 55.36
C PRO A 93 50.20 44.05 56.66
N PHE A 94 49.38 45.04 57.02
CA PHE A 94 49.56 45.82 58.24
C PHE A 94 49.18 45.02 59.50
N ILE A 95 48.32 44.00 59.39
CA ILE A 95 47.88 43.19 60.54
C ILE A 95 49.05 42.42 61.16
N ASP A 96 49.92 41.85 60.33
CA ASP A 96 51.06 41.05 60.80
C ASP A 96 52.12 41.92 61.48
N ARG A 97 52.29 43.16 61.02
CA ARG A 97 53.29 44.10 61.56
C ARG A 97 52.76 44.90 62.74
N PHE A 98 51.48 45.25 62.75
CA PHE A 98 50.83 46.10 63.75
C PHE A 98 49.55 45.46 64.32
N PRO A 99 49.65 44.29 65.01
CA PRO A 99 48.48 43.52 65.45
C PRO A 99 47.60 44.22 66.51
N LYS A 100 48.10 45.31 67.12
CA LYS A 100 47.39 46.08 68.16
C LYS A 100 46.62 47.28 67.61
N ILE A 101 46.72 47.57 66.31
CA ILE A 101 46.10 48.75 65.67
C ILE A 101 45.08 48.24 64.66
N GLN A 102 43.78 48.36 64.98
CA GLN A 102 42.69 48.07 64.05
C GLN A 102 42.31 49.36 63.32
N LYS A 103 42.99 49.63 62.21
CA LYS A 103 42.70 50.76 61.31
C LYS A 103 42.52 50.26 59.88
N ASN A 104 41.75 51.00 59.08
CA ASN A 104 41.55 50.66 57.68
C ASN A 104 42.73 51.17 56.83
N PRO A 105 43.48 50.29 56.15
CA PRO A 105 44.64 50.71 55.35
C PRO A 105 44.26 51.24 53.96
N PHE A 106 43.09 50.86 53.44
CA PHE A 106 42.71 51.11 52.06
C PHE A 106 41.38 51.87 51.96
N SER A 107 41.32 52.77 50.98
CA SER A 107 40.10 53.40 50.50
C SER A 107 39.70 52.73 49.19
N ILE A 108 38.52 52.11 49.18
CA ILE A 108 38.02 51.28 48.08
C ILE A 108 36.75 51.91 47.56
N SER A 109 36.68 52.18 46.26
CA SER A 109 35.48 52.71 45.62
C SER A 109 35.33 52.21 44.19
N MET A 110 34.08 52.03 43.77
CA MET A 110 33.74 51.72 42.38
C MET A 110 33.11 52.95 41.75
N SER A 111 33.68 53.46 40.66
CA SER A 111 33.20 54.68 39.99
C SER A 111 32.79 54.40 38.55
N GLN A 112 31.62 54.86 38.14
CA GLN A 112 31.19 54.86 36.74
C GLN A 112 31.86 56.01 35.99
N VAL A 113 32.63 55.67 34.97
CA VAL A 113 33.33 56.62 34.10
C VAL A 113 32.57 56.73 32.78
N TYR A 114 32.36 57.97 32.34
CA TYR A 114 31.78 58.33 31.06
C TYR A 114 32.80 59.13 30.25
N ILE A 115 33.16 58.65 29.07
CA ILE A 115 34.04 59.33 28.15
C ILE A 115 33.28 59.65 26.87
N GLU A 116 33.28 60.92 26.47
CA GLU A 116 32.72 61.37 25.21
C GLU A 116 33.81 61.99 24.33
N THR A 117 33.93 61.46 23.11
CA THR A 117 34.83 61.96 22.07
C THR A 117 34.06 62.90 21.15
N LEU A 118 34.36 64.19 21.21
CA LEU A 118 33.77 65.19 20.33
C LEU A 118 34.28 65.01 18.88
N LYS A 119 33.55 65.54 17.89
CA LYS A 119 33.93 65.46 16.46
C LYS A 119 35.32 66.03 16.13
N ASN A 120 35.86 66.88 17.00
CA ASN A 120 37.21 67.45 16.89
C ASN A 120 38.32 66.53 17.47
N GLY A 121 37.98 65.33 17.95
CA GLY A 121 38.92 64.38 18.57
C GLY A 121 39.21 64.65 20.06
N THR A 122 38.68 65.72 20.64
CA THR A 122 38.86 66.02 22.08
C THR A 122 37.99 65.07 22.91
N ARG A 123 38.58 64.46 23.94
CA ARG A 123 37.88 63.55 24.86
C ARG A 123 37.59 64.23 26.18
N THR A 124 36.33 64.21 26.59
CA THR A 124 35.91 64.63 27.93
C THR A 124 35.69 63.39 28.79
N LYS A 125 36.13 63.44 30.05
CA LYS A 125 36.02 62.32 31.00
C LYS A 125 35.29 62.80 32.24
N ASN A 126 34.14 62.22 32.51
CA ASN A 126 33.29 62.53 33.65
C ASN A 126 33.09 61.29 34.51
N ILE A 127 33.01 61.48 35.82
CA ILE A 127 32.61 60.43 36.77
C ILE A 127 31.15 60.71 37.11
N THR A 128 30.25 59.78 36.78
CA THR A 128 28.80 60.01 36.91
C THR A 128 28.25 59.52 38.24
N LYS A 129 28.78 58.41 38.76
CA LYS A 129 28.34 57.79 40.01
C LYS A 129 29.49 57.08 40.69
N THR A 130 29.53 57.11 42.02
CA THR A 130 30.49 56.38 42.83
C THR A 130 29.75 55.54 43.85
N TYR A 131 30.16 54.30 44.00
CA TYR A 131 29.62 53.30 44.91
C TYR A 131 30.67 52.93 45.95
N ASN A 132 30.24 52.91 47.21
CA ASN A 132 31.01 52.34 48.29
C ASN A 132 30.65 50.86 48.39
N LEU A 133 31.65 50.00 48.59
CA LEU A 133 31.43 48.57 48.71
C LEU A 133 31.04 48.21 50.15
N GLU A 134 30.19 47.20 50.29
CA GLU A 134 29.72 46.67 51.58
C GLU A 134 30.17 45.20 51.76
N THR A 135 30.13 44.69 52.98
CA THR A 135 30.50 43.29 53.24
C THR A 135 29.57 42.34 52.49
N CYS A 136 30.15 41.38 51.76
CA CYS A 136 29.38 40.42 51.00
C CYS A 136 28.55 39.50 51.90
N THR A 137 27.35 39.18 51.42
CA THR A 137 26.43 38.20 52.01
C THR A 137 25.87 37.33 50.88
N THR A 138 25.37 36.13 51.17
CA THR A 138 24.74 35.26 50.15
C THR A 138 23.63 35.95 49.37
N GLN A 139 22.91 36.89 49.98
CA GLN A 139 21.89 37.72 49.33
C GLN A 139 22.41 38.61 48.17
N HIS A 140 23.72 38.84 48.07
CA HIS A 140 24.33 39.55 46.95
C HIS A 140 24.38 38.70 45.68
N PHE A 141 24.28 37.37 45.81
CA PHE A 141 24.31 36.41 44.71
C PHE A 141 22.98 35.65 44.65
N PRO A 142 21.84 36.32 44.34
CA PRO A 142 20.51 35.73 44.47
C PRO A 142 20.25 34.56 43.52
N GLN A 143 21.07 34.39 42.47
CA GLN A 143 20.90 33.40 41.41
C GLN A 143 21.91 32.24 41.50
N ILE A 144 22.79 32.23 42.52
CA ILE A 144 23.80 31.18 42.71
C ILE A 144 23.27 30.15 43.72
N ASN A 145 23.38 28.87 43.36
CA ASN A 145 23.18 27.80 44.33
C ASN A 145 24.47 27.55 45.12
N PHE A 146 24.51 27.99 46.38
CA PHE A 146 25.68 27.84 47.25
C PHE A 146 25.96 26.42 47.73
N GLU A 147 25.04 25.45 47.52
CA GLU A 147 25.29 24.04 47.83
C GLU A 147 26.53 23.47 47.10
N GLU A 148 26.81 23.98 45.90
CA GLU A 148 27.98 23.57 45.12
C GLU A 148 29.25 24.37 45.50
N PHE A 149 29.12 25.44 46.29
CA PHE A 149 30.19 26.42 46.58
C PHE A 149 30.40 26.67 48.09
N HIS A 150 30.21 25.66 48.95
CA HIS A 150 30.35 25.79 50.40
C HIS A 150 31.67 26.40 50.90
N GLN A 151 32.78 26.18 50.19
CA GLN A 151 34.07 26.78 50.55
C GLN A 151 34.07 28.30 50.39
N ILE A 152 33.43 28.81 49.33
CA ILE A 152 33.33 30.24 49.04
C ILE A 152 32.30 30.89 49.97
N GLU A 153 31.19 30.20 50.25
CA GLU A 153 30.15 30.66 51.16
C GLU A 153 30.71 31.06 52.54
N ASN A 154 31.55 30.20 53.12
CA ASN A 154 32.17 30.44 54.42
C ASN A 154 33.18 31.60 54.43
N GLN A 155 33.75 31.94 53.27
CA GLN A 155 34.75 33.01 53.14
C GLN A 155 34.14 34.34 52.71
N LEU A 156 32.87 34.36 52.30
CA LEU A 156 32.23 35.51 51.69
C LEU A 156 32.27 36.76 52.58
N THR A 157 32.20 36.60 53.91
CA THR A 157 32.25 37.72 54.87
C THR A 157 33.59 38.45 54.88
N GLN A 158 34.64 37.89 54.29
CA GLN A 158 35.95 38.53 54.12
C GLN A 158 36.04 39.38 52.83
N TYR A 159 35.02 39.30 51.97
CA TYR A 159 34.97 40.03 50.71
C TYR A 159 34.03 41.24 50.82
N LEU A 160 34.29 42.23 49.97
CA LEU A 160 33.50 43.42 49.76
C LEU A 160 32.78 43.34 48.40
N CYS A 161 31.48 43.60 48.40
CA CYS A 161 30.58 43.53 47.27
C CYS A 161 30.02 44.92 46.95
N LEU A 162 29.46 45.06 45.75
CA LEU A 162 28.64 46.23 45.41
C LEU A 162 27.32 46.21 46.19
N PRO A 163 26.75 47.39 46.51
CA PRO A 163 25.49 47.47 47.23
C PRO A 163 24.36 46.89 46.39
N LYS A 164 23.37 46.24 47.01
CA LYS A 164 22.33 45.46 46.31
C LYS A 164 21.53 46.23 45.25
N ASP A 165 21.47 47.56 45.29
CA ASP A 165 20.74 48.43 44.35
C ASP A 165 21.62 49.08 43.28
N TYR A 166 22.84 48.58 43.08
CA TYR A 166 23.76 49.14 42.09
C TYR A 166 23.27 48.97 40.64
N GLN A 167 23.69 49.91 39.80
CA GLN A 167 23.59 49.82 38.34
C GLN A 167 24.88 50.32 37.70
N LEU A 168 25.56 49.45 36.97
CA LEU A 168 26.76 49.78 36.21
C LEU A 168 26.47 49.68 34.72
N TRP A 169 27.12 50.54 33.95
CA TRP A 169 26.89 50.65 32.52
C TRP A 169 28.19 50.44 31.76
N LEU A 170 28.15 49.57 30.76
CA LEU A 170 29.25 49.30 29.85
C LEU A 170 28.79 49.65 28.43
N GLN A 171 29.57 50.45 27.72
CA GLN A 171 29.26 50.87 26.35
C GLN A 171 30.53 51.19 25.60
N GLY A 172 30.56 50.83 24.31
CA GLY A 172 31.57 51.27 23.37
C GLY A 172 32.96 50.73 23.66
N THR A 173 33.88 51.11 22.79
CA THR A 173 35.31 50.79 22.87
C THR A 173 36.12 52.08 22.95
N TYR A 174 37.45 51.97 23.01
CA TYR A 174 38.31 53.15 23.01
C TYR A 174 38.14 54.02 21.76
N SER A 175 37.65 53.45 20.65
CA SER A 175 37.45 54.13 19.38
C SER A 175 36.08 54.80 19.25
N SER A 176 35.14 54.46 20.14
CA SER A 176 33.75 54.89 20.07
C SER A 176 33.57 56.36 20.44
N TYR A 177 32.48 56.95 19.95
CA TYR A 177 32.10 58.32 20.35
C TYR A 177 31.77 58.41 21.84
N VAL A 178 31.12 57.38 22.37
CA VAL A 178 30.79 57.25 23.79
C VAL A 178 31.41 55.97 24.31
N MET A 179 32.17 56.07 25.40
CA MET A 179 32.73 54.93 26.11
C MET A 179 32.34 55.02 27.58
N GLN A 180 31.65 54.01 28.10
CA GLN A 180 31.24 53.93 29.49
C GLN A 180 31.78 52.67 30.12
N PHE A 181 32.34 52.79 31.32
CA PHE A 181 32.83 51.65 32.07
C PHE A 181 32.90 51.95 33.57
N PRO A 182 32.72 50.93 34.41
CA PRO A 182 33.01 51.06 35.82
C PRO A 182 34.50 50.81 36.10
N LYS A 183 35.06 51.60 37.01
CA LYS A 183 36.45 51.54 37.47
C LYS A 183 36.47 51.34 38.98
N LEU A 184 37.03 50.21 39.41
CA LEU A 184 37.41 49.96 40.80
C LEU A 184 38.74 50.64 41.07
N SER A 185 38.79 51.45 42.13
CA SER A 185 40.01 52.12 42.59
C SER A 185 40.28 51.76 44.05
N ILE A 186 41.46 51.21 44.29
CA ILE A 186 41.96 50.89 45.63
C ILE A 186 43.18 51.78 45.86
N SER A 187 43.04 52.73 46.78
CA SER A 187 44.12 53.62 47.19
C SER A 187 44.43 53.45 48.66
N LEU A 188 45.61 53.92 49.08
CA LEU A 188 45.91 54.05 50.50
C LEU A 188 44.93 55.03 51.15
N CYS A 189 44.47 54.70 52.35
CA CYS A 189 43.54 55.56 53.06
C CYS A 189 44.25 56.81 53.63
N LYS A 190 43.57 57.97 53.61
CA LYS A 190 44.11 59.28 54.01
C LYS A 190 43.36 59.96 55.18
N SER A 191 42.34 59.33 55.75
CA SER A 191 41.57 59.90 56.87
C SER A 191 42.26 59.69 58.22
N GLU A 192 41.82 60.38 59.28
CA GLU A 192 42.39 60.27 60.64
C GLU A 192 42.32 58.85 61.22
N ASP A 193 41.32 58.07 60.80
CA ASP A 193 41.11 56.66 61.16
C ASP A 193 42.06 55.68 60.45
N CYS A 194 42.98 56.18 59.61
CA CYS A 194 43.88 55.36 58.80
C CYS A 194 45.31 55.35 59.34
N TYR A 195 46.15 54.46 58.82
CA TYR A 195 47.56 54.37 59.21
C TYR A 195 48.28 55.67 58.84
N SER A 196 49.21 56.08 59.69
CA SER A 196 50.02 57.27 59.45
C SER A 196 50.92 57.08 58.23
N GLN A 197 51.22 58.17 57.52
CA GLN A 197 52.11 58.14 56.36
C GLN A 197 53.49 57.52 56.68
N SER A 198 54.00 57.71 57.91
CA SER A 198 55.25 57.11 58.38
C SER A 198 55.19 55.58 58.49
N GLU A 199 54.08 55.03 58.98
CA GLU A 199 53.89 53.57 59.11
C GLU A 199 53.77 52.91 57.73
N ILE A 200 53.08 53.57 56.80
CA ILE A 200 52.97 53.13 55.40
C ILE A 200 54.34 53.14 54.73
N LEU A 201 55.14 54.19 54.92
CA LEU A 201 56.49 54.29 54.37
C LEU A 201 57.46 53.27 54.97
N GLU A 202 57.29 52.87 56.24
CA GLU A 202 58.10 51.80 56.84
C GLU A 202 57.85 50.47 56.14
N LEU A 203 56.58 50.13 55.90
CA LEU A 203 56.21 48.91 55.18
C LEU A 203 56.63 48.96 53.70
N ALA A 204 56.48 50.11 53.04
CA ALA A 204 56.86 50.29 51.64
C ALA A 204 58.38 50.15 51.40
N LYS A 205 59.22 50.41 52.40
CA LYS A 205 60.68 50.17 52.29
C LYS A 205 61.04 48.70 52.11
N ASN A 206 60.18 47.79 52.53
CA ASN A 206 60.39 46.36 52.33
C ASN A 206 59.76 45.91 51.01
N SER A 207 60.58 45.82 49.96
CA SER A 207 60.17 45.39 48.62
C SER A 207 59.64 43.95 48.53
N SER A 208 59.75 43.17 49.61
CA SER A 208 59.19 41.81 49.70
C SER A 208 57.72 41.78 50.10
N ILE A 209 57.15 42.91 50.57
CA ILE A 209 55.76 42.99 51.01
C ILE A 209 54.88 43.33 49.80
N MET A 210 54.09 42.35 49.39
CA MET A 210 53.10 42.51 48.33
C MET A 210 51.71 42.68 48.93
N VAL A 211 50.91 43.56 48.33
CA VAL A 211 49.46 43.61 48.53
C VAL A 211 48.83 42.77 47.43
N SER A 212 47.92 41.88 47.80
CA SER A 212 47.16 41.06 46.85
C SER A 212 45.69 41.49 46.82
N LEU A 213 45.10 41.45 45.63
CA LEU A 213 43.68 41.65 45.37
C LEU A 213 43.14 40.33 44.84
N SER A 214 42.36 39.62 45.65
CA SER A 214 41.59 38.44 45.22
C SER A 214 40.18 38.87 44.81
N THR A 215 39.59 38.16 43.85
CA THR A 215 38.23 38.46 43.38
C THR A 215 37.37 37.21 43.32
N ILE A 216 36.06 37.41 43.43
CA ILE A 216 35.05 36.42 43.06
C ILE A 216 34.13 37.10 42.04
N ILE A 217 34.05 36.51 40.85
CA ILE A 217 33.30 37.06 39.72
C ILE A 217 32.17 36.10 39.37
N GLN A 218 30.94 36.60 39.34
CA GLN A 218 29.79 35.85 38.84
C GLN A 218 29.87 35.76 37.31
N SER A 219 29.73 34.55 36.78
CA SER A 219 29.70 34.27 35.34
C SER A 219 28.59 33.28 35.03
N ALA A 220 28.18 33.17 33.78
CA ALA A 220 27.13 32.26 33.35
C ALA A 220 27.53 31.44 32.11
N ILE A 221 27.03 30.22 32.03
CA ILE A 221 27.14 29.36 30.84
C ILE A 221 25.76 28.92 30.38
N PHE A 222 25.63 28.75 29.07
CA PHE A 222 24.42 28.20 28.46
C PHE A 222 24.37 26.67 28.65
N MET A 223 23.29 26.15 29.21
CA MET A 223 23.02 24.73 29.34
C MET A 223 21.96 24.28 28.31
N ALA A 224 22.42 23.54 27.31
CA ALA A 224 21.58 23.01 26.24
C ALA A 224 20.45 22.07 26.71
N ASN A 225 20.64 21.40 27.85
CA ASN A 225 19.75 20.33 28.33
C ASN A 225 18.57 20.84 29.17
N GLN A 226 18.55 22.12 29.54
CA GLN A 226 17.50 22.70 30.39
C GLN A 226 16.53 23.53 29.54
N THR A 227 15.23 23.31 29.76
CA THR A 227 14.16 23.94 28.95
C THR A 227 13.57 25.18 29.61
N GLU A 228 13.49 25.24 30.94
CA GLU A 228 12.91 26.37 31.68
C GLU A 228 13.93 27.48 31.97
N TYR A 229 15.16 27.10 32.36
CA TYR A 229 16.25 28.03 32.67
C TYR A 229 17.51 27.59 31.92
N PRO A 230 17.83 28.18 30.75
CA PRO A 230 18.96 27.74 29.94
C PRO A 230 20.32 28.23 30.44
N LEU A 231 20.38 28.85 31.62
CA LEU A 231 21.59 29.50 32.15
C LEU A 231 21.98 28.85 33.47
N TYR A 232 23.22 28.38 33.55
CA TYR A 232 23.86 27.99 34.79
C TYR A 232 24.85 29.06 35.19
N GLN A 233 24.68 29.60 36.39
CA GLN A 233 25.51 30.66 36.93
C GLN A 233 26.50 30.08 37.94
N TYR A 234 27.73 30.53 37.88
CA TYR A 234 28.83 30.03 38.71
C TYR A 234 29.72 31.17 39.19
N LEU A 235 30.49 30.89 40.24
CA LEU A 235 31.45 31.81 40.82
C LEU A 235 32.86 31.44 40.37
N ASN A 236 33.62 32.44 39.94
CA ASN A 236 35.01 32.29 39.53
C ASN A 236 35.92 33.07 40.49
N SER A 237 36.87 32.39 41.13
CA SER A 237 37.82 32.98 42.09
C SER A 237 39.26 33.08 41.59
N ASP A 238 39.53 32.72 40.33
CA ASP A 238 40.90 32.54 39.83
C ASP A 238 41.59 33.86 39.45
N PHE A 239 40.84 34.96 39.31
CA PHE A 239 41.41 36.27 39.01
C PHE A 239 41.93 36.95 40.28
N PHE A 240 43.23 37.20 40.30
CA PHE A 240 43.91 37.97 41.34
C PHE A 240 44.97 38.90 40.75
N LEU A 241 45.24 40.01 41.45
CA LEU A 241 46.35 40.92 41.15
C LEU A 241 47.26 41.04 42.36
N ALA A 242 48.55 41.27 42.14
CA ALA A 242 49.49 41.52 43.23
C ALA A 242 50.45 42.64 42.84
N THR A 243 50.62 43.61 43.74
CA THR A 243 51.50 44.77 43.55
C THR A 243 52.23 45.13 44.83
N ASN A 244 53.30 45.90 44.67
CA ASN A 244 54.06 46.47 45.77
C ASN A 244 53.57 47.91 46.05
N PHE A 245 53.97 48.49 47.17
CA PHE A 245 53.59 49.86 47.54
C PHE A 245 54.22 50.95 46.67
N ASP A 246 55.21 50.62 45.83
CA ASP A 246 55.87 51.50 44.86
C ASP A 246 55.32 51.35 43.43
N ALA A 247 54.27 50.54 43.25
CA ALA A 247 53.71 50.26 41.94
C ALA A 247 52.17 50.31 41.94
N GLU A 248 51.61 51.00 40.95
CA GLU A 248 50.20 50.93 40.61
C GLU A 248 49.98 49.79 39.60
N SER A 249 49.16 48.81 39.97
CA SER A 249 48.67 47.77 39.05
C SER A 249 47.32 48.19 38.47
N THR A 250 47.29 48.42 37.16
CA THR A 250 46.06 48.70 36.39
C THR A 250 45.67 47.47 35.60
N ALA A 251 44.45 46.99 35.74
CA ALA A 251 43.95 45.86 34.97
C ALA A 251 42.69 46.22 34.18
N ASP A 252 42.69 45.99 32.87
CA ASP A 252 41.49 46.02 32.05
C ASP A 252 40.91 44.60 31.97
N ILE A 253 39.68 44.39 32.43
CA ILE A 253 38.96 43.11 32.33
C ILE A 253 37.91 43.25 31.24
N PHE A 254 37.87 42.33 30.27
CA PHE A 254 36.91 42.35 29.17
C PHE A 254 35.80 41.31 29.41
N PHE A 255 34.58 41.80 29.60
CA PHE A 255 33.38 40.97 29.78
C PHE A 255 32.68 40.73 28.45
N GLU A 256 32.24 39.50 28.20
CA GLU A 256 31.43 39.15 27.04
C GLU A 256 29.94 39.26 27.41
N SER A 257 29.17 40.00 26.61
CA SER A 257 27.70 40.06 26.69
C SER A 257 27.10 39.08 25.69
N ASN A 258 27.07 37.81 26.05
CA ASN A 258 26.57 36.74 25.18
C ASN A 258 25.04 36.77 25.08
N LYS A 259 24.51 36.25 23.97
CA LYS A 259 23.09 36.30 23.64
C LYS A 259 22.53 34.90 23.37
N ILE A 260 21.35 34.62 23.89
CA ILE A 260 20.55 33.45 23.54
C ILE A 260 19.35 33.93 22.75
N VAL A 261 19.17 33.39 21.54
CA VAL A 261 18.01 33.66 20.70
C VAL A 261 17.17 32.39 20.64
N ASN A 262 16.04 32.39 21.36
CA ASN A 262 15.09 31.27 21.34
C ASN A 262 14.06 31.52 20.24
N GLN A 263 14.17 30.78 19.14
CA GLN A 263 13.23 30.80 18.03
C GLN A 263 12.16 29.73 18.28
N ASN A 264 11.09 30.13 18.97
CA ASN A 264 10.01 29.24 19.40
C ASN A 264 8.87 29.13 18.38
N SER A 265 9.02 29.76 17.22
CA SER A 265 8.02 29.79 16.18
C SER A 265 7.75 28.42 15.56
N ILE A 266 6.47 28.06 15.49
CA ILE A 266 6.00 26.82 14.83
C ILE A 266 5.99 26.98 13.30
N PHE A 267 5.75 28.20 12.82
CA PHE A 267 5.70 28.56 11.41
C PHE A 267 6.90 29.43 11.03
N SER A 268 7.44 29.24 9.83
CA SER A 268 8.60 30.01 9.37
C SER A 268 8.31 31.48 9.05
N PHE A 269 7.04 31.84 8.83
CA PHE A 269 6.62 33.19 8.48
C PHE A 269 6.34 34.11 9.69
N TYR A 270 6.39 33.57 10.91
CA TYR A 270 6.14 34.31 12.14
C TYR A 270 7.35 34.17 13.05
N ASN A 271 7.93 35.27 13.52
CA ASN A 271 9.08 35.24 14.43
C ASN A 271 8.65 35.70 15.81
N ASP A 272 8.68 34.80 16.78
CA ASP A 272 8.53 35.08 18.21
C ASP A 272 9.86 34.77 18.89
N ASP A 273 10.83 35.63 18.62
CA ASP A 273 12.20 35.46 19.07
C ASP A 273 12.35 36.07 20.47
N GLN A 274 12.67 35.22 21.45
CA GLN A 274 13.04 35.68 22.78
C GLN A 274 14.55 35.81 22.88
N ILE A 275 15.02 37.01 23.22
CA ILE A 275 16.45 37.31 23.37
C ILE A 275 16.78 37.43 24.86
N ILE A 276 17.77 36.65 25.30
CA ILE A 276 18.28 36.69 26.67
C ILE A 276 19.77 37.03 26.61
N ASP A 277 20.15 38.13 27.25
CA ASP A 277 21.55 38.53 27.40
C ASP A 277 22.12 37.98 28.72
N TYR A 278 23.37 37.52 28.70
CA TYR A 278 24.06 37.06 29.90
C TYR A 278 25.56 37.41 29.87
N TRP A 279 26.14 37.59 31.05
CA TRP A 279 27.53 37.99 31.21
C TRP A 279 28.44 36.80 31.40
N VAL A 280 29.57 36.83 30.70
CA VAL A 280 30.65 35.84 30.86
C VAL A 280 31.95 36.55 31.15
N PHE A 281 32.66 36.06 32.17
CA PHE A 281 34.03 36.44 32.45
C PHE A 281 34.98 35.33 31.95
N PRO A 282 35.72 35.56 30.86
CA PRO A 282 36.77 34.65 30.41
C PRO A 282 38.03 34.91 31.24
N ILE A 283 38.55 33.88 31.93
CA ILE A 283 39.70 33.98 32.86
C ILE A 283 40.92 34.69 32.23
N TYR A 284 41.15 34.50 30.94
CA TYR A 284 42.31 35.05 30.22
C TYR A 284 42.04 36.37 29.51
N SER A 285 40.84 36.94 29.65
CA SER A 285 40.45 38.18 28.97
C SER A 285 40.70 39.40 29.85
N TYR A 286 41.94 39.54 30.31
CA TYR A 286 42.38 40.74 31.02
C TYR A 286 43.76 41.20 30.55
N ARG A 287 44.05 42.49 30.76
CA ARG A 287 45.37 43.09 30.49
C ARG A 287 45.82 43.83 31.72
N GLU A 288 46.95 43.42 32.29
CA GLU A 288 47.57 44.10 33.43
C GLU A 288 48.73 45.00 32.96
N ILE A 289 48.81 46.19 33.54
CA ILE A 289 49.88 47.16 33.35
C ILE A 289 50.34 47.63 34.73
N LYS A 290 51.62 47.45 35.04
CA LYS A 290 52.24 47.96 36.27
C LYS A 290 53.00 49.25 35.98
N LYS A 291 52.73 50.30 36.76
CA LYS A 291 53.42 51.60 36.70
C LYS A 291 54.13 51.85 38.02
N PHE A 292 55.44 52.04 37.97
CA PHE A 292 56.25 52.31 39.15
C PHE A 292 56.26 53.82 39.42
N ASN A 293 55.92 54.20 40.65
CA ASN A 293 55.92 55.57 41.15
C ASN A 293 56.41 55.54 42.61
N ASP A 294 57.22 56.52 43.04
CA ASP A 294 57.75 56.56 44.41
C ASP A 294 56.66 56.46 45.49
N ILE A 295 55.49 57.07 45.25
CA ILE A 295 54.27 56.88 46.04
C ILE A 295 53.07 56.89 45.07
N PRO A 296 52.49 55.73 44.72
CA PRO A 296 51.36 55.67 43.81
C PRO A 296 50.10 56.24 44.46
N GLY A 297 49.30 56.97 43.69
CA GLY A 297 48.00 57.49 44.14
C GLY A 297 46.95 56.40 44.36
N SER A 298 47.07 55.28 43.64
CA SER A 298 46.26 54.07 43.75
C SER A 298 47.15 52.84 43.65
N LEU A 299 46.89 51.81 44.46
CA LEU A 299 47.58 50.52 44.38
C LEU A 299 46.98 49.67 43.25
N PHE A 300 45.65 49.61 43.18
CA PHE A 300 44.95 48.88 42.12
C PHE A 300 43.94 49.77 41.40
N SER A 301 43.90 49.65 40.08
CA SER A 301 42.89 50.25 39.21
C SER A 301 42.33 49.18 38.28
N VAL A 302 41.20 48.58 38.63
CA VAL A 302 40.55 47.56 37.79
C VAL A 302 39.44 48.22 36.98
N ILE A 303 39.48 48.08 35.65
CA ILE A 303 38.55 48.70 34.71
C ILE A 303 37.77 47.59 34.03
N PHE A 304 36.44 47.63 34.10
CA PHE A 304 35.60 46.65 33.40
C PHE A 304 35.25 47.17 32.02
N ARG A 305 35.63 46.44 30.98
CA ARG A 305 35.40 46.78 29.59
C ARG A 305 34.44 45.80 28.95
N LEU A 306 33.68 46.27 27.98
CA LEU A 306 32.88 45.41 27.13
C LEU A 306 33.79 44.80 26.07
N SER A 307 33.74 43.48 25.91
CA SER A 307 34.40 42.78 24.82
C SER A 307 33.77 43.16 23.50
N GLN A 308 34.59 43.28 22.45
CA GLN A 308 34.09 43.38 21.08
C GLN A 308 33.54 42.05 20.57
N GLU A 309 33.97 40.93 21.16
CA GLU A 309 33.54 39.59 20.79
C GLU A 309 32.43 39.12 21.72
N PHE A 310 31.38 38.54 21.15
CA PHE A 310 30.31 37.88 21.89
C PHE A 310 29.81 36.64 21.14
N LYS A 311 29.25 35.69 21.89
CA LYS A 311 28.64 34.47 21.36
C LYS A 311 27.13 34.66 21.29
N GLN A 312 26.57 34.37 20.13
CA GLN A 312 25.14 34.23 19.92
C GLN A 312 24.79 32.75 19.78
N THR A 313 23.97 32.27 20.71
CA THR A 313 23.46 30.90 20.70
C THR A 313 22.00 30.92 20.28
N THR A 314 21.70 30.40 19.10
CA THR A 314 20.35 30.32 18.55
C THR A 314 19.78 28.93 18.80
N LYS A 315 18.69 28.84 19.56
CA LYS A 315 17.92 27.61 19.74
C LYS A 315 16.74 27.65 18.79
N LYS A 316 16.76 26.78 17.79
CA LYS A 316 15.76 26.73 16.72
C LYS A 316 14.93 25.46 16.78
N VAL A 317 13.61 25.61 16.85
CA VAL A 317 12.66 24.49 16.80
C VAL A 317 12.36 24.14 15.35
N ASN A 318 12.12 22.86 15.07
CA ASN A 318 11.68 22.42 13.75
C ASN A 318 10.30 23.01 13.41
N THR A 319 10.20 23.69 12.27
CA THR A 319 8.95 24.32 11.82
C THR A 319 8.05 23.35 11.05
N ILE A 320 6.75 23.64 11.01
CA ILE A 320 5.77 22.86 10.21
C ILE A 320 6.15 22.85 8.73
N ASP A 321 6.65 23.97 8.19
CA ASP A 321 6.99 24.07 6.78
C ASP A 321 8.16 23.14 6.40
N GLN A 322 9.18 23.08 7.26
CA GLN A 322 10.29 22.15 7.11
C GLN A 322 9.82 20.69 7.19
N PHE A 323 8.91 20.39 8.12
CA PHE A 323 8.33 19.06 8.24
C PHE A 323 7.48 18.68 7.02
N LEU A 324 6.63 19.57 6.52
CA LEU A 324 5.82 19.31 5.32
C LEU A 324 6.70 19.07 4.09
N SER A 325 7.81 19.80 3.97
CA SER A 325 8.81 19.56 2.93
C SER A 325 9.44 18.16 3.06
N TYR A 326 9.87 17.78 4.27
CA TYR A 326 10.40 16.44 4.55
C TYR A 326 9.37 15.33 4.30
N PHE A 327 8.13 15.53 4.77
CA PHE A 327 7.00 14.62 4.57
C PHE A 327 6.68 14.46 3.08
N GLY A 328 6.69 15.54 2.31
CA GLY A 328 6.53 15.50 0.85
C GLY A 328 7.62 14.69 0.15
N GLY A 329 8.86 14.78 0.63
CA GLY A 329 9.97 13.93 0.18
C GLY A 329 9.74 12.45 0.49
N MET A 330 9.36 12.13 1.72
CA MET A 330 9.06 10.75 2.13
C MET A 330 7.85 10.17 1.40
N LEU A 331 6.80 10.97 1.18
CA LEU A 331 5.63 10.58 0.41
C LEU A 331 6.04 10.07 -0.97
N LYS A 332 6.92 10.77 -1.68
CA LYS A 332 7.43 10.35 -3.00
C LYS A 332 8.18 9.01 -2.92
N ILE A 333 9.06 8.85 -1.93
CA ILE A 333 9.86 7.62 -1.76
C ILE A 333 8.95 6.43 -1.47
N ILE A 334 8.05 6.56 -0.49
CA ILE A 334 7.11 5.51 -0.10
C ILE A 334 6.17 5.18 -1.28
N SER A 335 5.61 6.20 -1.93
CA SER A 335 4.78 6.02 -3.14
C SER A 335 5.51 5.28 -4.24
N SER A 336 6.80 5.56 -4.43
CA SER A 336 7.62 4.89 -5.44
C SER A 336 7.84 3.43 -5.11
N ILE A 337 8.13 3.08 -3.84
CA ILE A 337 8.35 1.69 -3.41
C ILE A 337 7.06 0.87 -3.59
N PHE A 338 5.94 1.36 -3.05
CA PHE A 338 4.65 0.69 -3.20
C PHE A 338 4.20 0.65 -4.66
N GLY A 339 4.46 1.73 -5.41
CA GLY A 339 4.13 1.85 -6.83
C GLY A 339 4.87 0.84 -7.70
N ILE A 340 6.17 0.61 -7.50
CA ILE A 340 6.93 -0.39 -8.25
C ILE A 340 6.31 -1.79 -8.05
N ILE A 341 6.00 -2.16 -6.81
CA ILE A 341 5.41 -3.47 -6.48
C ILE A 341 4.00 -3.59 -7.07
N ALA A 342 3.17 -2.56 -6.89
CA ALA A 342 1.79 -2.55 -7.33
C ALA A 342 1.67 -2.53 -8.87
N LEU A 343 2.49 -1.73 -9.57
CA LEU A 343 2.51 -1.69 -11.04
C LEU A 343 2.93 -3.03 -11.65
N GLN A 344 3.97 -3.67 -11.10
CA GLN A 344 4.38 -5.01 -11.56
C GLN A 344 3.26 -6.03 -11.34
N TYR A 345 2.61 -6.00 -10.17
CA TYR A 345 1.50 -6.89 -9.89
C TYR A 345 0.29 -6.63 -10.79
N ASN A 346 -0.11 -5.38 -10.95
CA ASN A 346 -1.28 -4.97 -11.73
C ASN A 346 -1.07 -5.27 -13.22
N SER A 347 0.13 -5.04 -13.76
CA SER A 347 0.49 -5.40 -15.14
C SER A 347 0.37 -6.91 -15.38
N MET A 348 0.91 -7.71 -14.46
CA MET A 348 0.81 -9.17 -14.54
C MET A 348 -0.64 -9.66 -14.38
N GLY A 349 -1.38 -9.06 -13.45
CA GLY A 349 -2.80 -9.33 -13.23
C GLY A 349 -3.66 -9.03 -14.46
N LEU A 350 -3.37 -7.92 -15.15
CA LEU A 350 -4.03 -7.54 -16.40
C LEU A 350 -3.76 -8.59 -17.49
N LYS A 351 -2.51 -8.95 -17.72
CA LYS A 351 -2.12 -9.99 -18.69
C LYS A 351 -2.82 -11.32 -18.41
N LEU A 352 -2.84 -11.74 -17.14
CA LEU A 352 -3.51 -12.97 -16.72
C LEU A 352 -5.03 -12.91 -16.93
N SER A 353 -5.67 -11.79 -16.57
CA SER A 353 -7.10 -11.58 -16.75
C SER A 353 -7.47 -11.68 -18.24
N LEU A 354 -6.65 -11.08 -19.10
CA LEU A 354 -6.83 -11.14 -20.55
C LEU A 354 -6.61 -12.56 -21.08
N ALA A 355 -5.54 -13.25 -20.64
CA ALA A 355 -5.26 -14.63 -21.03
C ALA A 355 -6.40 -15.59 -20.63
N ASN A 356 -6.93 -15.49 -19.41
CA ASN A 356 -8.08 -16.26 -18.93
C ASN A 356 -9.38 -15.96 -19.69
N SER A 357 -9.50 -14.76 -20.25
CA SER A 357 -10.66 -14.39 -21.06
C SER A 357 -10.60 -14.98 -22.47
N LEU A 358 -9.40 -15.01 -23.07
CA LEU A 358 -9.18 -15.40 -24.46
C LEU A 358 -8.88 -16.90 -24.67
N TYR A 359 -8.19 -17.55 -23.73
CA TYR A 359 -7.65 -18.90 -23.92
C TYR A 359 -8.17 -19.92 -22.90
N GLN A 360 -8.02 -21.21 -23.23
CA GLN A 360 -8.12 -22.33 -22.30
C GLN A 360 -6.73 -22.93 -22.07
N PHE A 361 -6.46 -23.36 -20.83
CA PHE A 361 -5.14 -23.84 -20.43
C PHE A 361 -5.15 -25.33 -20.17
N ASN A 362 -4.22 -26.05 -20.79
CA ASN A 362 -3.99 -27.45 -20.50
C ASN A 362 -2.79 -27.58 -19.54
N ILE A 363 -3.07 -27.50 -18.24
CA ILE A 363 -2.05 -27.51 -17.19
C ILE A 363 -1.71 -28.97 -16.83
N PRO A 364 -0.44 -29.39 -16.90
CA PRO A 364 -0.04 -30.72 -16.46
C PRO A 364 -0.10 -30.86 -14.94
N GLU A 365 -0.77 -31.88 -14.44
CA GLU A 365 -0.74 -32.28 -13.03
C GLU A 365 0.18 -33.51 -12.87
N LYS A 366 1.08 -33.47 -11.88
CA LYS A 366 1.93 -34.63 -11.54
C LYS A 366 1.23 -35.42 -10.45
N LYS A 367 0.67 -36.58 -10.79
CA LYS A 367 0.09 -37.55 -9.84
C LYS A 367 0.81 -38.88 -9.97
N ASN A 368 1.28 -39.43 -8.85
CA ASN A 368 1.97 -40.72 -8.78
C ASN A 368 3.12 -40.87 -9.81
N GLY A 369 3.91 -39.81 -10.00
CA GLY A 369 5.06 -39.82 -10.91
C GLY A 369 4.72 -39.70 -12.41
N LYS A 370 3.44 -39.76 -12.80
CA LYS A 370 2.99 -39.55 -14.18
C LYS A 370 2.49 -38.12 -14.37
N ILE A 371 2.76 -37.56 -15.55
CA ILE A 371 2.26 -36.26 -15.98
C ILE A 371 0.93 -36.50 -16.69
N GLU A 372 -0.17 -36.11 -16.07
CA GLU A 372 -1.52 -36.18 -16.65
C GLU A 372 -2.00 -34.78 -17.01
N PHE A 373 -2.64 -34.64 -18.18
CA PHE A 373 -3.25 -33.39 -18.62
C PHE A 373 -4.75 -33.37 -18.32
N SER A 374 -5.29 -32.18 -18.04
CA SER A 374 -6.73 -32.03 -17.79
C SER A 374 -7.56 -32.49 -18.99
N TYR A 375 -7.15 -32.17 -20.22
CA TYR A 375 -7.88 -32.59 -21.42
C TYR A 375 -7.89 -34.11 -21.62
N ASP A 376 -6.81 -34.81 -21.24
CA ASP A 376 -6.75 -36.27 -21.35
C ASP A 376 -7.74 -36.92 -20.39
N LYS A 377 -7.91 -36.34 -19.20
CA LYS A 377 -8.93 -36.76 -18.22
C LYS A 377 -10.34 -36.56 -18.77
N LEU A 378 -10.61 -35.43 -19.44
CA LEU A 378 -11.89 -35.18 -20.11
C LEU A 378 -12.18 -36.24 -21.17
N ILE A 379 -11.21 -36.49 -22.06
CA ILE A 379 -11.37 -37.44 -23.16
C ILE A 379 -11.60 -38.85 -22.60
N ASN A 380 -10.84 -39.27 -21.59
CA ASN A 380 -11.04 -40.56 -20.93
C ASN A 380 -12.41 -40.68 -20.25
N TYR A 381 -12.91 -39.61 -19.64
CA TYR A 381 -14.26 -39.58 -19.07
C TYR A 381 -15.33 -39.70 -20.17
N ILE A 382 -15.19 -38.94 -21.25
CA ILE A 382 -16.09 -38.98 -22.41
C ILE A 382 -16.10 -40.39 -23.00
N GLN A 383 -14.93 -40.98 -23.22
CA GLN A 383 -14.79 -42.33 -23.75
C GLN A 383 -15.43 -43.37 -22.83
N LYS A 384 -15.25 -43.25 -21.51
CA LYS A 384 -15.87 -44.13 -20.52
C LYS A 384 -17.40 -44.04 -20.55
N GLN A 385 -17.95 -42.85 -20.70
CA GLN A 385 -19.41 -42.67 -20.81
C GLN A 385 -19.95 -43.18 -22.15
N ILE A 386 -19.22 -42.98 -23.25
CA ILE A 386 -19.55 -43.56 -24.56
C ILE A 386 -19.57 -45.08 -24.49
N ASN A 387 -18.55 -45.70 -23.88
CA ASN A 387 -18.48 -47.16 -23.75
C ASN A 387 -19.64 -47.73 -22.91
N LYS A 388 -20.06 -47.04 -21.84
CA LYS A 388 -21.24 -47.44 -21.07
C LYS A 388 -22.52 -47.41 -21.90
N ILE A 389 -22.64 -46.41 -22.78
CA ILE A 389 -23.78 -46.30 -23.69
C ILE A 389 -23.73 -47.41 -24.74
N ASP A 390 -22.57 -47.68 -25.33
CA ASP A 390 -22.42 -48.76 -26.31
C ASP A 390 -22.77 -50.13 -25.70
N GLU A 391 -22.40 -50.39 -24.45
CA GLU A 391 -22.80 -51.58 -23.70
C GLU A 391 -24.32 -51.68 -23.50
N MET A 392 -25.00 -50.56 -23.27
CA MET A 392 -26.46 -50.53 -23.12
C MET A 392 -27.19 -50.67 -24.46
N VAL A 393 -26.70 -50.00 -25.51
CA VAL A 393 -27.23 -50.09 -26.88
C VAL A 393 -27.11 -51.51 -27.42
N THR A 394 -25.99 -52.19 -27.16
CA THR A 394 -25.80 -53.59 -27.57
C THR A 394 -26.73 -54.55 -26.83
N LYS A 395 -26.98 -54.32 -25.53
CA LYS A 395 -28.00 -55.06 -24.76
C LYS A 395 -29.42 -54.84 -25.29
N LEU A 396 -29.75 -53.63 -25.73
CA LEU A 396 -31.06 -53.34 -26.35
C LEU A 396 -31.19 -54.01 -27.72
N LYS A 397 -30.19 -53.87 -28.61
CA LYS A 397 -30.19 -54.51 -29.94
C LYS A 397 -30.35 -56.02 -29.86
N SER A 398 -29.67 -56.69 -28.92
CA SER A 398 -29.80 -58.14 -28.74
C SER A 398 -31.19 -58.54 -28.24
N HIS A 399 -31.84 -57.71 -27.43
CA HIS A 399 -33.21 -57.93 -26.98
C HIS A 399 -34.23 -57.76 -28.12
N THR A 400 -34.10 -56.72 -28.94
CA THR A 400 -34.98 -56.50 -30.10
C THR A 400 -34.89 -57.64 -31.12
N ILE A 401 -33.67 -58.13 -31.40
CA ILE A 401 -33.47 -59.28 -32.31
C ILE A 401 -34.17 -60.55 -31.76
N HIS A 402 -34.08 -60.79 -30.45
CA HIS A 402 -34.70 -61.96 -29.83
C HIS A 402 -36.24 -61.89 -29.86
N VAL A 403 -36.82 -60.71 -29.67
CA VAL A 403 -38.28 -60.49 -29.78
C VAL A 403 -38.78 -60.68 -31.21
N VAL A 404 -38.06 -60.15 -32.21
CA VAL A 404 -38.42 -60.32 -33.64
C VAL A 404 -38.28 -61.78 -34.09
N GLN A 405 -37.26 -62.51 -33.61
CA GLN A 405 -37.10 -63.94 -33.90
C GLN A 405 -38.21 -64.78 -33.27
N MET A 406 -38.58 -64.49 -32.02
CA MET A 406 -39.69 -65.19 -31.36
C MET A 406 -41.03 -64.94 -32.06
N ASN A 407 -41.26 -63.75 -32.60
CA ASN A 407 -42.48 -63.43 -33.37
C ASN A 407 -42.56 -64.13 -34.73
N LYS A 408 -41.43 -64.36 -35.41
CA LYS A 408 -41.40 -65.18 -36.64
C LYS A 408 -41.68 -66.66 -36.34
N ILE A 409 -41.24 -67.16 -35.19
CA ILE A 409 -41.47 -68.56 -34.77
C ILE A 409 -42.92 -68.75 -34.30
N THR A 410 -43.54 -67.77 -33.63
CA THR A 410 -44.96 -67.84 -33.26
C THR A 410 -45.89 -67.73 -34.47
N LYS A 411 -45.62 -66.85 -35.45
CA LYS A 411 -46.37 -66.80 -36.72
C LYS A 411 -46.22 -68.10 -37.55
N ALA A 412 -45.09 -68.80 -37.44
CA ALA A 412 -44.89 -70.09 -38.11
C ALA A 412 -45.60 -71.26 -37.40
N PHE A 413 -45.78 -71.20 -36.08
CA PHE A 413 -46.46 -72.24 -35.31
C PHE A 413 -47.99 -72.17 -35.39
N THR A 414 -48.57 -71.01 -35.66
CA THR A 414 -50.05 -70.85 -35.77
C THR A 414 -50.64 -71.33 -37.11
N ILE A 415 -49.83 -71.68 -38.12
CA ILE A 415 -50.35 -72.07 -39.46
C ILE A 415 -50.43 -73.59 -39.66
N LYS A 416 -49.95 -74.43 -38.74
CA LYS A 416 -49.84 -75.89 -38.98
C LYS A 416 -50.61 -76.84 -38.06
N HIS A 417 -51.49 -76.34 -37.19
CA HIS A 417 -52.31 -77.21 -36.34
C HIS A 417 -53.78 -76.78 -36.32
N GLN A 418 -54.55 -77.24 -37.30
CA GLN A 418 -56.00 -77.40 -37.23
C GLN A 418 -56.37 -78.78 -37.80
N SER A 419 -56.14 -79.82 -37.00
CA SER A 419 -57.00 -81.00 -36.99
C SER A 419 -56.97 -81.64 -35.61
N SER A 420 -58.19 -81.76 -35.06
CA SER A 420 -58.61 -82.76 -34.08
C SER A 420 -58.26 -82.59 -32.59
N GLN A 421 -59.35 -82.28 -31.87
CA GLN A 421 -59.74 -82.71 -30.52
C GLN A 421 -59.33 -81.88 -29.29
N ASN A 422 -60.30 -81.06 -28.89
CA ASN A 422 -60.77 -80.72 -27.54
C ASN A 422 -60.18 -81.53 -26.37
N ILE A 423 -59.53 -80.81 -25.45
CA ILE A 423 -59.82 -80.69 -24.00
C ILE A 423 -58.59 -79.97 -23.37
N GLN A 424 -58.84 -78.92 -22.58
CA GLN A 424 -57.88 -77.98 -21.92
C GLN A 424 -57.51 -76.68 -22.66
N ASN A 425 -58.51 -75.83 -22.98
CA ASN A 425 -58.30 -74.50 -23.55
C ASN A 425 -58.61 -73.30 -22.64
N GLU A 426 -58.66 -73.46 -21.31
CA GLU A 426 -58.86 -72.32 -20.39
C GLU A 426 -57.63 -71.91 -19.57
N LYS A 427 -56.54 -72.70 -19.54
CA LYS A 427 -55.29 -72.33 -18.85
C LYS A 427 -54.16 -71.86 -19.76
N LYS A 428 -54.35 -71.89 -21.09
CA LYS A 428 -53.31 -71.50 -22.06
C LYS A 428 -53.44 -70.05 -22.54
N ASN A 429 -54.65 -69.48 -22.52
CA ASN A 429 -54.87 -68.09 -22.90
C ASN A 429 -54.47 -67.09 -21.79
N THR A 430 -54.56 -67.48 -20.52
CA THR A 430 -54.08 -66.66 -19.38
C THR A 430 -52.56 -66.55 -19.32
N ILE A 431 -51.82 -67.61 -19.67
CA ILE A 431 -50.34 -67.58 -19.68
C ILE A 431 -49.81 -66.71 -20.84
N ILE A 432 -50.46 -66.73 -22.00
CA ILE A 432 -50.04 -65.91 -23.15
C ILE A 432 -50.37 -64.42 -22.90
N GLN A 433 -51.46 -64.11 -22.20
CA GLN A 433 -51.86 -62.74 -21.88
C GLN A 433 -51.01 -62.15 -20.74
N GLU A 434 -50.72 -62.90 -19.66
CA GLU A 434 -49.82 -62.46 -18.59
C GLU A 434 -48.36 -62.30 -19.05
N GLN A 435 -47.88 -63.16 -19.96
CA GLN A 435 -46.52 -63.07 -20.48
C GLN A 435 -46.36 -61.91 -21.49
N SER A 436 -47.44 -61.49 -22.15
CA SER A 436 -47.47 -60.25 -22.96
C SER A 436 -47.49 -58.99 -22.10
N GLN A 437 -48.25 -58.98 -21.00
CA GLN A 437 -48.31 -57.85 -20.05
C GLN A 437 -46.99 -57.68 -19.27
N LEU A 438 -46.39 -58.77 -18.78
CA LEU A 438 -45.10 -58.74 -18.07
C LEU A 438 -43.93 -58.29 -18.96
N ASN A 439 -44.00 -58.55 -20.26
CA ASN A 439 -43.03 -58.05 -21.23
C ASN A 439 -43.29 -56.57 -21.58
N SER A 440 -44.54 -56.12 -21.63
CA SER A 440 -44.87 -54.70 -21.86
C SER A 440 -44.38 -53.79 -20.74
N GLU A 441 -44.55 -54.18 -19.46
CA GLU A 441 -44.04 -53.41 -18.32
C GLU A 441 -42.50 -53.36 -18.26
N ARG A 442 -41.82 -54.44 -18.67
CA ARG A 442 -40.35 -54.46 -18.76
C ARG A 442 -39.83 -53.55 -19.88
N ILE A 443 -40.55 -53.48 -21.00
CA ILE A 443 -40.22 -52.60 -22.13
C ILE A 443 -40.46 -51.14 -21.74
N GLU A 444 -41.60 -50.81 -21.13
CA GLU A 444 -41.92 -49.45 -20.68
C GLU A 444 -40.94 -48.96 -19.58
N LYS A 445 -40.51 -49.85 -18.68
CA LYS A 445 -39.48 -49.55 -17.68
C LYS A 445 -38.09 -49.37 -18.31
N GLN A 446 -37.77 -50.09 -19.39
CA GLN A 446 -36.54 -49.89 -20.14
C GLN A 446 -36.55 -48.60 -20.97
N GLU A 447 -37.71 -48.20 -21.50
CA GLU A 447 -37.87 -46.96 -22.26
C GLU A 447 -37.76 -45.72 -21.36
N ASN A 448 -38.41 -45.73 -20.19
CA ASN A 448 -38.28 -44.66 -19.20
C ASN A 448 -36.85 -44.50 -18.70
N ASN A 449 -36.14 -45.62 -18.45
CA ASN A 449 -34.71 -45.58 -18.11
C ASN A 449 -33.86 -44.99 -19.25
N LEU A 450 -34.16 -45.32 -20.51
CA LEU A 450 -33.42 -44.80 -21.66
C LEU A 450 -33.63 -43.28 -21.83
N GLN A 451 -34.84 -42.78 -21.56
CA GLN A 451 -35.17 -41.37 -21.63
C GLN A 451 -34.49 -40.56 -20.50
N GLU A 452 -34.45 -41.09 -19.28
CA GLU A 452 -33.73 -40.48 -18.16
C GLU A 452 -32.21 -40.44 -18.40
N ILE A 453 -31.66 -41.50 -18.99
CA ILE A 453 -30.24 -41.57 -19.39
C ILE A 453 -29.91 -40.55 -20.49
N LYS A 454 -30.81 -40.33 -21.45
CA LYS A 454 -30.63 -39.34 -22.52
C LYS A 454 -30.52 -37.92 -21.97
N GLU A 455 -31.41 -37.56 -21.04
CA GLU A 455 -31.41 -36.21 -20.45
C GLU A 455 -30.25 -35.99 -19.47
N SER A 456 -29.85 -37.01 -18.71
CA SER A 456 -28.71 -36.95 -17.80
C SER A 456 -27.37 -36.98 -18.54
N PHE A 457 -27.22 -37.75 -19.61
CA PHE A 457 -25.95 -37.88 -20.34
C PHE A 457 -25.41 -36.55 -20.87
N LEU A 458 -26.23 -35.76 -21.59
CA LEU A 458 -25.77 -34.45 -22.05
C LEU A 458 -25.47 -33.53 -20.88
N ARG A 459 -26.32 -33.49 -19.85
CA ARG A 459 -26.13 -32.62 -18.69
C ARG A 459 -24.85 -32.93 -17.93
N ASP A 460 -24.58 -34.21 -17.67
CA ASP A 460 -23.40 -34.67 -16.92
C ASP A 460 -22.11 -34.42 -17.69
N LEU A 461 -22.12 -34.72 -19.00
CA LEU A 461 -20.97 -34.52 -19.87
C LEU A 461 -20.69 -33.01 -20.05
N PHE A 462 -21.72 -32.18 -20.15
CA PHE A 462 -21.56 -30.72 -20.18
C PHE A 462 -21.08 -30.14 -18.85
N ASN A 463 -21.58 -30.64 -17.72
CA ASN A 463 -21.09 -30.23 -16.41
C ASN A 463 -19.61 -30.55 -16.26
N GLU A 464 -19.17 -31.71 -16.74
CA GLU A 464 -17.74 -32.09 -16.72
C GLU A 464 -16.89 -31.20 -17.66
N ILE A 465 -17.35 -30.92 -18.89
CA ILE A 465 -16.67 -29.99 -19.81
C ILE A 465 -16.56 -28.58 -19.21
N CYS A 466 -17.57 -28.11 -18.48
CA CYS A 466 -17.56 -26.81 -17.83
C CYS A 466 -16.65 -26.79 -16.59
N ASN A 467 -16.63 -27.87 -15.81
CA ASN A 467 -15.84 -27.99 -14.58
C ASN A 467 -14.33 -28.09 -14.84
N GLN A 468 -13.92 -28.60 -16.00
CA GLN A 468 -12.50 -28.75 -16.36
C GLN A 468 -11.86 -27.48 -16.96
N GLN A 469 -12.57 -26.35 -17.00
CA GLN A 469 -11.99 -25.07 -17.43
C GLN A 469 -11.08 -24.49 -16.35
N HIS A 470 -9.80 -24.89 -16.37
CA HIS A 470 -8.80 -24.33 -15.48
C HIS A 470 -8.50 -22.87 -15.85
N LYS A 471 -8.73 -21.96 -14.90
CA LYS A 471 -8.28 -20.56 -14.97
C LYS A 471 -6.94 -20.46 -14.26
N LEU A 472 -6.01 -19.75 -14.88
CA LEU A 472 -4.76 -19.39 -14.21
C LEU A 472 -5.08 -18.45 -13.03
N LYS A 473 -4.53 -18.74 -11.86
CA LYS A 473 -4.61 -17.88 -10.68
C LYS A 473 -3.20 -17.47 -10.28
N LEU A 474 -2.98 -16.18 -10.08
CA LEU A 474 -1.76 -15.67 -9.46
C LEU A 474 -1.84 -15.89 -7.95
N GLY A 475 -0.97 -16.74 -7.42
CA GLY A 475 -0.73 -16.81 -5.98
C GLY A 475 0.16 -15.67 -5.52
N ILE A 476 0.00 -15.23 -4.26
CA ILE A 476 0.86 -14.20 -3.64
C ILE A 476 2.35 -14.62 -3.68
N ASN A 477 2.61 -15.91 -3.47
CA ASN A 477 3.94 -16.49 -3.53
C ASN A 477 4.64 -16.22 -4.88
N PHE A 478 3.90 -16.26 -5.99
CA PHE A 478 4.48 -16.02 -7.32
C PHE A 478 5.08 -14.61 -7.44
N ILE A 479 4.48 -13.61 -6.78
CA ILE A 479 4.96 -12.23 -6.76
C ILE A 479 6.27 -12.13 -5.97
N PHE A 480 6.30 -12.73 -4.77
CA PHE A 480 7.51 -12.75 -3.94
C PHE A 480 8.69 -13.37 -4.69
N TYR A 481 8.47 -14.50 -5.37
CA TYR A 481 9.52 -15.16 -6.15
C TYR A 481 9.94 -14.37 -7.39
N GLN A 482 9.02 -13.64 -8.03
CA GLN A 482 9.34 -12.74 -9.13
C GLN A 482 10.15 -11.52 -8.67
N LEU A 483 9.84 -10.96 -7.49
CA LEU A 483 10.53 -9.81 -6.91
C LEU A 483 11.94 -10.19 -6.37
N LEU A 484 12.06 -11.38 -5.78
CA LEU A 484 13.31 -11.93 -5.23
C LEU A 484 14.23 -12.59 -6.27
N CYS A 485 13.83 -12.60 -7.55
CA CYS A 485 14.58 -13.20 -8.66
C CYS A 485 14.99 -14.68 -8.42
N CYS A 486 14.31 -15.40 -7.53
CA CYS A 486 14.62 -16.80 -7.22
C CYS A 486 14.05 -17.73 -8.30
N THR A 487 14.94 -18.40 -9.04
CA THR A 487 14.58 -19.33 -10.13
C THR A 487 14.35 -20.78 -9.67
N CYS A 488 14.52 -21.09 -8.38
CA CYS A 488 14.72 -22.46 -7.89
C CYS A 488 13.47 -23.36 -7.83
N ILE A 489 12.29 -22.90 -8.23
CA ILE A 489 11.02 -23.65 -8.08
C ILE A 489 10.43 -23.98 -9.46
N GLU A 490 10.42 -25.28 -9.82
CA GLU A 490 9.93 -25.78 -11.12
C GLU A 490 8.50 -25.32 -11.47
N LYS A 491 7.58 -25.31 -10.49
CA LYS A 491 6.18 -24.87 -10.70
C LYS A 491 6.09 -23.41 -11.17
N ILE A 492 7.01 -22.56 -10.71
CA ILE A 492 7.02 -21.13 -11.03
C ILE A 492 7.61 -20.90 -12.41
N GLN A 493 8.67 -21.63 -12.76
CA GLN A 493 9.23 -21.61 -14.10
C GLN A 493 8.18 -22.01 -15.16
N MET A 494 7.38 -23.04 -14.88
CA MET A 494 6.30 -23.48 -15.77
C MET A 494 5.23 -22.41 -15.97
N THR A 495 4.80 -21.78 -14.87
CA THR A 495 3.80 -20.70 -14.91
C THR A 495 4.33 -19.48 -15.67
N ARG A 496 5.60 -19.12 -15.47
CA ARG A 496 6.27 -18.04 -16.19
C ARG A 496 6.36 -18.33 -17.69
N LYS A 497 6.69 -19.57 -18.07
CA LYS A 497 6.75 -20.00 -19.47
C LYS A 497 5.39 -19.97 -20.16
N MET A 498 4.32 -20.43 -19.48
CA MET A 498 2.95 -20.29 -19.99
C MET A 498 2.59 -18.83 -20.21
N LEU A 499 2.95 -17.95 -19.27
CA LEU A 499 2.55 -16.55 -19.33
C LEU A 499 3.33 -15.78 -20.40
N SER A 500 4.61 -16.10 -20.62
CA SER A 500 5.37 -15.56 -21.75
C SER A 500 4.81 -16.02 -23.10
N GLN A 501 4.38 -17.29 -23.21
CA GLN A 501 3.70 -17.77 -24.42
C GLN A 501 2.35 -17.09 -24.62
N CYS A 502 1.58 -16.85 -23.55
CA CYS A 502 0.35 -16.08 -23.65
C CYS A 502 0.64 -14.66 -24.14
N GLU A 503 1.67 -14.02 -23.61
CA GLU A 503 2.02 -12.65 -23.98
C GLU A 503 2.37 -12.51 -25.46
N THR A 504 3.16 -13.43 -26.02
CA THR A 504 3.50 -13.41 -27.46
C THR A 504 2.26 -13.62 -28.33
N VAL A 505 1.37 -14.54 -27.96
CA VAL A 505 0.13 -14.79 -28.72
C VAL A 505 -0.83 -13.61 -28.57
N ILE A 506 -0.96 -13.03 -27.37
CA ILE A 506 -1.78 -11.84 -27.10
C ILE A 506 -1.30 -10.65 -27.92
N GLN A 507 0.02 -10.40 -27.99
CA GLN A 507 0.57 -9.29 -28.77
C GLN A 507 0.32 -9.47 -30.27
N GLN A 508 0.44 -10.69 -30.78
CA GLN A 508 0.12 -11.01 -32.17
C GLN A 508 -1.38 -10.85 -32.47
N ASP A 509 -2.24 -11.17 -31.50
CA ASP A 509 -3.69 -11.19 -31.67
C ASP A 509 -4.40 -9.89 -31.25
N LEU A 510 -3.68 -8.86 -30.76
CA LEU A 510 -4.23 -7.57 -30.29
C LEU A 510 -4.02 -6.40 -31.27
N ASP A 511 -3.64 -6.64 -32.52
CA ASP A 511 -3.61 -5.57 -33.53
C ASP A 511 -5.05 -5.13 -33.88
N ILE A 512 -5.40 -3.94 -33.40
CA ILE A 512 -6.76 -3.37 -33.45
C ILE A 512 -7.23 -3.17 -34.89
N VAL A 513 -6.34 -2.67 -35.75
CA VAL A 513 -6.69 -2.35 -37.13
C VAL A 513 -7.02 -3.64 -37.87
N ASP A 514 -6.17 -4.64 -37.68
CA ASP A 514 -6.31 -5.97 -38.24
C ASP A 514 -7.56 -6.70 -37.72
N ILE A 515 -7.83 -6.61 -36.40
CA ILE A 515 -9.01 -7.22 -35.77
C ILE A 515 -10.30 -6.58 -36.28
N LEU A 516 -10.37 -5.25 -36.34
CA LEU A 516 -11.58 -4.55 -36.79
C LEU A 516 -11.86 -4.82 -38.26
N GLN A 517 -10.82 -4.81 -39.10
CA GLN A 517 -10.95 -5.14 -40.53
C GLN A 517 -11.40 -6.59 -40.73
N LYS A 518 -10.76 -7.55 -40.06
CA LYS A 518 -11.13 -8.96 -40.13
C LYS A 518 -12.56 -9.17 -39.63
N LEU A 519 -12.95 -8.62 -38.47
CA LEU A 519 -14.31 -8.76 -37.92
C LEU A 519 -15.39 -8.26 -38.88
N GLN A 520 -15.20 -7.08 -39.48
CA GLN A 520 -16.17 -6.52 -40.42
C GLN A 520 -16.27 -7.36 -41.70
N GLN A 521 -15.13 -7.83 -42.23
CA GLN A 521 -15.09 -8.69 -43.41
C GLN A 521 -15.77 -10.04 -43.14
N ILE A 522 -15.48 -10.66 -42.00
CA ILE A 522 -16.04 -11.95 -41.58
C ILE A 522 -17.55 -11.86 -41.32
N GLU A 523 -18.03 -10.77 -40.72
CA GLU A 523 -19.46 -10.60 -40.44
C GLU A 523 -20.27 -10.42 -41.73
N LYS A 524 -19.73 -9.65 -42.69
CA LYS A 524 -20.31 -9.52 -44.03
C LYS A 524 -20.31 -10.87 -44.76
N LEU A 525 -19.18 -11.56 -44.78
CA LEU A 525 -19.02 -12.85 -45.45
C LEU A 525 -19.94 -13.94 -44.84
N LYS A 526 -20.10 -13.91 -43.52
CA LYS A 526 -20.94 -14.87 -42.79
C LYS A 526 -22.41 -14.72 -43.11
N GLN A 527 -22.90 -13.47 -43.21
CA GLN A 527 -24.30 -13.21 -43.52
C GLN A 527 -24.64 -13.47 -44.99
N THR A 528 -23.64 -13.41 -45.88
CA THR A 528 -23.84 -13.69 -47.32
C THR A 528 -23.68 -15.15 -47.68
N LEU A 529 -22.77 -15.89 -47.03
CA LEU A 529 -22.45 -17.27 -47.41
C LEU A 529 -23.15 -18.35 -46.57
N LEU A 530 -23.56 -18.05 -45.34
CA LEU A 530 -24.05 -19.06 -44.41
C LEU A 530 -25.52 -18.87 -44.04
N GLU A 531 -26.27 -19.97 -44.01
CA GLU A 531 -27.63 -20.01 -43.52
C GLU A 531 -27.71 -19.88 -42.01
N LYS A 532 -28.90 -19.55 -41.47
CA LYS A 532 -29.09 -19.32 -40.03
C LYS A 532 -28.65 -20.51 -39.15
N GLU A 533 -28.83 -21.74 -39.63
CA GLU A 533 -28.44 -22.96 -38.89
C GLU A 533 -26.93 -23.22 -38.98
N GLN A 534 -26.33 -23.06 -40.16
CA GLN A 534 -24.87 -23.06 -40.37
C GLN A 534 -24.19 -22.00 -39.48
N ILE A 535 -24.76 -20.80 -39.43
CA ILE A 535 -24.29 -19.68 -38.59
C ILE A 535 -24.30 -20.05 -37.12
N ARG A 536 -25.30 -20.80 -36.63
CA ARG A 536 -25.42 -21.22 -35.21
C ARG A 536 -24.35 -22.23 -34.83
N VAL A 537 -24.07 -23.19 -35.69
CA VAL A 537 -23.01 -24.18 -35.46
C VAL A 537 -21.62 -23.57 -35.65
N PHE A 538 -21.41 -22.76 -36.68
CA PHE A 538 -20.17 -22.03 -36.90
C PHE A 538 -19.84 -21.05 -35.78
N ASN A 539 -20.86 -20.48 -35.14
CA ASN A 539 -20.72 -19.60 -33.98
C ASN A 539 -20.26 -20.34 -32.71
N TYR A 540 -20.35 -21.68 -32.71
CA TYR A 540 -19.90 -22.54 -31.64
C TYR A 540 -18.52 -23.12 -32.01
N THR A 541 -17.50 -22.27 -31.96
CA THR A 541 -16.10 -22.68 -32.04
C THR A 541 -15.48 -22.69 -30.64
N PRO A 542 -14.81 -23.78 -30.23
CA PRO A 542 -14.17 -23.84 -28.93
C PRO A 542 -13.05 -22.79 -28.81
N LYS A 543 -12.73 -22.38 -27.58
CA LYS A 543 -11.60 -21.49 -27.34
C LYS A 543 -10.29 -22.20 -27.71
N PRO A 544 -9.29 -21.47 -28.22
CA PRO A 544 -7.96 -22.03 -28.44
C PRO A 544 -7.34 -22.53 -27.12
N ILE A 545 -6.67 -23.68 -27.19
CA ILE A 545 -5.98 -24.32 -26.08
C ILE A 545 -4.49 -24.00 -26.19
N ILE A 546 -3.87 -23.53 -25.10
CA ILE A 546 -2.42 -23.31 -25.03
C ILE A 546 -1.77 -24.52 -24.34
N ASN A 547 -0.81 -25.15 -25.04
CA ASN A 547 -0.02 -26.29 -24.57
C ASN A 547 1.46 -25.88 -24.34
N ILE A 548 2.10 -26.40 -23.29
CA ILE A 548 3.48 -26.00 -22.87
C ILE A 548 4.59 -26.74 -23.66
N GLU A 549 4.30 -27.89 -24.27
CA GLU A 549 5.31 -28.77 -24.87
C GLU A 549 5.15 -28.88 -26.39
N GLU A 550 6.14 -28.38 -27.14
CA GLU A 550 6.27 -28.56 -28.60
C GLU A 550 6.97 -29.87 -29.00
N ASN A 551 7.61 -30.59 -28.07
CA ASN A 551 8.41 -31.78 -28.37
C ASN A 551 8.03 -32.97 -27.47
N ARG A 552 6.95 -33.68 -27.81
CA ARG A 552 6.75 -35.06 -27.34
C ARG A 552 6.95 -36.05 -28.49
N LYS A 553 8.13 -36.70 -28.52
CA LYS A 553 8.21 -38.08 -28.98
C LYS A 553 7.56 -38.92 -27.88
N ILE A 554 6.39 -39.46 -28.16
CA ILE A 554 5.68 -40.34 -27.22
C ILE A 554 6.56 -41.59 -27.06
N ILE A 555 7.14 -41.81 -25.89
CA ILE A 555 7.71 -43.12 -25.52
C ILE A 555 6.51 -44.02 -25.20
N LEU A 556 6.05 -44.77 -26.20
CA LEU A 556 5.01 -45.79 -26.08
C LEU A 556 5.65 -47.09 -25.61
N ASN A 557 5.52 -47.41 -24.32
CA ASN A 557 5.72 -48.77 -23.80
C ASN A 557 4.47 -49.16 -23.01
N THR A 558 3.39 -49.56 -23.69
CA THR A 558 2.45 -50.62 -23.23
C THR A 558 1.43 -50.92 -24.32
N GLU A 559 1.13 -52.20 -24.51
CA GLU A 559 0.16 -52.76 -25.45
C GLU A 559 -1.25 -52.24 -25.15
N GLY A 560 -1.79 -51.47 -26.08
CA GLY A 560 -3.14 -50.93 -26.06
C GLY A 560 -3.24 -49.92 -27.19
N GLU A 561 -3.99 -50.24 -28.25
CA GLU A 561 -4.11 -49.39 -29.42
C GLU A 561 -4.41 -47.93 -29.01
N PRO A 562 -3.59 -46.96 -29.41
CA PRO A 562 -3.89 -45.56 -29.15
C PRO A 562 -5.16 -45.19 -29.91
N SER A 563 -6.18 -44.72 -29.20
CA SER A 563 -7.36 -44.12 -29.82
C SER A 563 -6.92 -43.05 -30.82
N GLN A 564 -7.19 -43.28 -32.11
CA GLN A 564 -6.81 -42.48 -33.28
C GLN A 564 -7.19 -40.97 -33.20
N LEU A 565 -7.92 -40.57 -32.15
CA LEU A 565 -8.37 -39.22 -31.84
C LEU A 565 -7.23 -38.29 -31.39
N ILE A 566 -6.25 -38.82 -30.66
CA ILE A 566 -5.17 -38.02 -30.09
C ILE A 566 -4.23 -37.53 -31.19
N GLN A 567 -3.92 -38.37 -32.18
CA GLN A 567 -3.07 -37.99 -33.32
C GLN A 567 -3.75 -37.00 -34.29
N LYS A 568 -5.07 -37.08 -34.49
CA LYS A 568 -5.80 -36.14 -35.38
C LYS A 568 -5.99 -34.75 -34.76
N SER A 569 -6.07 -34.65 -33.42
CA SER A 569 -6.25 -33.37 -32.72
C SER A 569 -5.00 -32.48 -32.72
N ASN A 570 -3.80 -33.07 -32.77
CA ASN A 570 -2.53 -32.34 -32.64
C ASN A 570 -2.02 -31.70 -33.95
N HIS A 571 -2.56 -32.07 -35.12
CA HIS A 571 -2.08 -31.57 -36.42
C HIS A 571 -2.90 -30.41 -37.02
N GLN A 572 -3.96 -29.96 -36.35
CA GLN A 572 -4.82 -28.91 -36.89
C GLN A 572 -4.36 -27.51 -36.45
N LYS A 573 -3.45 -26.89 -37.22
CA LYS A 573 -3.26 -25.43 -37.23
C LYS A 573 -4.52 -24.77 -37.79
N TYR A 574 -5.49 -24.42 -36.93
CA TYR A 574 -6.72 -23.76 -37.37
C TYR A 574 -6.63 -22.23 -37.39
N ASN A 575 -7.25 -21.65 -38.42
CA ASN A 575 -7.46 -20.22 -38.58
C ASN A 575 -8.41 -19.67 -37.49
N ARG A 576 -7.95 -18.58 -36.87
CA ARG A 576 -8.45 -18.01 -35.63
C ARG A 576 -9.67 -17.12 -35.90
N LEU A 577 -10.80 -17.42 -35.27
CA LEU A 577 -11.95 -16.51 -35.18
C LEU A 577 -12.39 -16.39 -33.73
N ILE A 578 -12.09 -15.24 -33.14
CA ILE A 578 -12.55 -14.88 -31.80
C ILE A 578 -13.99 -14.40 -31.93
N ARG A 579 -14.96 -15.20 -31.47
CA ARG A 579 -16.22 -14.62 -31.00
C ARG A 579 -16.85 -15.41 -29.88
N ASN A 580 -17.04 -14.68 -28.78
CA ASN A 580 -17.60 -15.16 -27.54
C ASN A 580 -19.13 -14.97 -27.58
N LYS A 581 -19.88 -16.05 -27.43
CA LYS A 581 -21.18 -16.01 -26.77
C LYS A 581 -21.17 -17.10 -25.71
N ASN A 582 -21.74 -16.79 -24.54
CA ASN A 582 -21.89 -17.75 -23.45
C ASN A 582 -22.77 -18.93 -23.92
N TYR A 583 -22.12 -20.00 -24.40
CA TYR A 583 -22.74 -21.28 -24.77
C TYR A 583 -22.83 -22.26 -23.59
N HIS A 584 -22.37 -21.86 -22.40
CA HIS A 584 -22.41 -22.66 -21.17
C HIS A 584 -23.82 -22.89 -20.60
N GLN A 585 -24.88 -22.44 -21.29
CA GLN A 585 -26.25 -22.70 -20.87
C GLN A 585 -26.77 -23.96 -21.59
N PRO A 586 -27.27 -24.97 -20.86
CA PRO A 586 -27.80 -26.21 -21.45
C PRO A 586 -28.80 -25.96 -22.59
N ASN A 587 -29.68 -24.97 -22.41
CA ASN A 587 -30.72 -24.60 -23.38
C ASN A 587 -30.17 -24.05 -24.71
N LYS A 588 -28.95 -23.49 -24.72
CA LYS A 588 -28.30 -23.03 -25.96
C LYS A 588 -27.61 -24.18 -26.68
N MET A 589 -27.11 -25.17 -25.94
CA MET A 589 -26.52 -26.38 -26.52
C MET A 589 -27.54 -27.24 -27.24
N VAL A 590 -28.74 -27.40 -26.68
CA VAL A 590 -29.83 -28.10 -27.36
C VAL A 590 -30.14 -27.44 -28.71
N LYS A 591 -30.10 -26.10 -28.78
CA LYS A 591 -30.29 -25.37 -30.06
C LYS A 591 -29.15 -25.61 -31.04
N ILE A 592 -27.91 -25.70 -30.56
CA ILE A 592 -26.74 -26.02 -31.40
C ILE A 592 -26.85 -27.46 -31.91
N TYR A 593 -27.20 -28.41 -31.04
CA TYR A 593 -27.42 -29.79 -31.41
C TYR A 593 -28.52 -29.93 -32.48
N ASN A 594 -29.67 -29.27 -32.29
CA ASN A 594 -30.74 -29.29 -33.30
C ASN A 594 -30.30 -28.68 -34.63
N SER A 595 -29.40 -27.70 -34.60
CA SER A 595 -28.80 -27.13 -35.82
C SER A 595 -27.82 -28.12 -36.46
N TYR A 596 -27.04 -28.83 -35.64
CA TYR A 596 -26.12 -29.88 -36.07
C TYR A 596 -26.84 -31.06 -36.75
N VAL A 597 -27.97 -31.51 -36.21
CA VAL A 597 -28.78 -32.59 -36.80
C VAL A 597 -29.20 -32.21 -38.23
N LYS A 598 -29.74 -30.99 -38.41
CA LYS A 598 -30.14 -30.48 -39.73
C LYS A 598 -28.96 -30.41 -40.72
N LEU A 599 -27.77 -30.02 -40.23
CA LEU A 599 -26.56 -29.96 -41.05
C LEU A 599 -26.05 -31.35 -41.44
N LYS A 600 -26.23 -32.35 -40.56
CA LYS A 600 -25.82 -33.73 -40.82
C LYS A 600 -26.73 -34.44 -41.81
N GLU A 601 -28.02 -34.08 -41.81
CA GLU A 601 -29.01 -34.57 -42.78
C GLU A 601 -28.84 -33.91 -44.16
N SER A 602 -28.19 -32.75 -44.23
CA SER A 602 -27.86 -32.05 -45.47
C SER A 602 -26.58 -32.61 -46.09
N ASN A 603 -26.63 -32.93 -47.39
CA ASN A 603 -25.48 -33.43 -48.15
C ASN A 603 -24.56 -32.31 -48.68
N ALA A 604 -24.73 -31.07 -48.23
CA ALA A 604 -23.92 -29.97 -48.74
C ALA A 604 -22.45 -30.07 -48.25
N PRO A 605 -21.46 -29.86 -49.12
CA PRO A 605 -20.04 -29.95 -48.75
C PRO A 605 -19.60 -28.87 -47.75
N VAL A 606 -20.37 -27.78 -47.64
CA VAL A 606 -20.13 -26.71 -46.66
C VAL A 606 -20.50 -27.19 -45.25
N ASP A 607 -21.56 -27.98 -45.11
CA ASP A 607 -22.09 -28.44 -43.82
C ASP A 607 -21.13 -29.43 -43.16
N SER A 608 -20.58 -30.37 -43.93
CA SER A 608 -19.56 -31.31 -43.44
C SER A 608 -18.29 -30.59 -42.96
N ARG A 609 -17.89 -29.51 -43.65
CA ARG A 609 -16.75 -28.69 -43.25
C ARG A 609 -17.02 -27.87 -42.00
N ILE A 610 -18.24 -27.37 -41.81
CA ILE A 610 -18.66 -26.68 -40.58
C ILE A 610 -18.70 -27.66 -39.39
N ILE A 611 -19.22 -28.88 -39.60
CA ILE A 611 -19.23 -29.93 -38.60
C ILE A 611 -17.80 -30.27 -38.15
N TYR A 612 -16.86 -30.37 -39.09
CA TYR A 612 -15.45 -30.63 -38.78
C TYR A 612 -14.79 -29.54 -37.92
N LEU A 613 -15.20 -28.28 -38.08
CA LEU A 613 -14.69 -27.14 -37.31
C LEU A 613 -15.14 -27.13 -35.84
N MET A 614 -16.17 -27.90 -35.47
CA MET A 614 -16.62 -28.04 -34.08
C MET A 614 -15.62 -28.79 -33.19
N GLY A 615 -14.69 -29.52 -33.81
CA GLY A 615 -13.68 -30.32 -33.14
C GLY A 615 -14.13 -31.75 -32.85
N PRO A 616 -13.19 -32.73 -32.83
CA PRO A 616 -13.50 -34.15 -32.82
C PRO A 616 -14.30 -34.60 -31.59
N ALA A 617 -13.99 -34.05 -30.40
CA ALA A 617 -14.69 -34.41 -29.17
C ALA A 617 -16.18 -34.03 -29.22
N MET A 618 -16.51 -32.82 -29.69
CA MET A 618 -17.90 -32.36 -29.80
C MET A 618 -18.68 -33.13 -30.87
N VAL A 619 -18.04 -33.41 -32.00
CA VAL A 619 -18.63 -34.22 -33.08
C VAL A 619 -18.97 -35.61 -32.55
N GLN A 620 -18.07 -36.26 -31.83
CA GLN A 620 -18.32 -37.58 -31.23
C GLN A 620 -19.47 -37.58 -30.22
N ILE A 621 -19.53 -36.56 -29.35
CA ILE A 621 -20.63 -36.42 -28.39
C ILE A 621 -21.97 -36.29 -29.14
N PHE A 622 -22.02 -35.46 -30.17
CA PHE A 622 -23.23 -35.24 -30.95
C PHE A 622 -23.60 -36.43 -31.84
N ASP A 623 -22.63 -37.12 -32.41
CA ASP A 623 -22.82 -38.36 -33.17
C ASP A 623 -23.42 -39.45 -32.29
N LYS A 624 -22.87 -39.64 -31.09
CA LYS A 624 -23.37 -40.64 -30.14
C LYS A 624 -24.74 -40.28 -29.61
N TYR A 625 -24.98 -39.01 -29.31
CA TYR A 625 -26.31 -38.56 -28.91
C TYR A 625 -27.34 -38.72 -30.05
N TYR A 626 -26.94 -38.51 -31.31
CA TYR A 626 -27.77 -38.80 -32.49
C TYR A 626 -28.06 -40.30 -32.65
N GLU A 627 -27.09 -41.17 -32.42
CA GLU A 627 -27.28 -42.64 -32.45
C GLU A 627 -28.31 -43.09 -31.39
N ILE A 628 -28.23 -42.55 -30.18
CA ILE A 628 -29.23 -42.83 -29.11
C ILE A 628 -30.62 -42.36 -29.55
N GLN A 629 -30.71 -41.18 -30.16
CA GLN A 629 -31.98 -40.61 -30.61
C GLN A 629 -32.62 -41.40 -31.75
N SER A 630 -31.82 -41.85 -32.73
CA SER A 630 -32.33 -42.65 -33.86
C SER A 630 -32.83 -44.02 -33.41
N LEU A 631 -32.14 -44.67 -32.47
CA LEU A 631 -32.57 -45.93 -31.87
C LEU A 631 -33.91 -45.79 -31.14
N GLN A 632 -34.10 -44.70 -30.38
CA GLN A 632 -35.37 -44.42 -29.71
C GLN A 632 -36.52 -44.25 -30.73
N SER A 633 -36.29 -43.53 -31.82
CA SER A 633 -37.30 -43.34 -32.86
C SER A 633 -37.67 -44.64 -33.60
N HIS A 634 -36.70 -45.54 -33.80
CA HIS A 634 -36.95 -46.83 -34.43
C HIS A 634 -37.74 -47.78 -33.53
N HIS A 635 -37.48 -47.75 -32.22
CA HIS A 635 -38.25 -48.52 -31.24
C HIS A 635 -39.71 -48.07 -31.21
N LYS A 636 -39.95 -46.76 -31.15
CA LYS A 636 -41.29 -46.18 -31.18
C LYS A 636 -42.08 -46.56 -32.44
N TYR A 637 -41.41 -46.56 -33.60
CA TYR A 637 -42.03 -47.00 -34.86
C TYR A 637 -42.39 -48.50 -34.85
N LEU A 638 -41.53 -49.35 -34.26
CA LEU A 638 -41.81 -50.78 -34.14
C LEU A 638 -42.98 -51.06 -33.18
N GLU A 639 -43.14 -50.28 -32.12
CA GLU A 639 -44.30 -50.36 -31.21
C GLU A 639 -45.59 -49.89 -31.88
N GLU A 640 -45.54 -48.77 -32.62
CA GLU A 640 -46.69 -48.29 -33.39
C GLU A 640 -47.13 -49.29 -34.46
N ALA A 641 -46.17 -49.96 -35.12
CA ALA A 641 -46.45 -51.05 -36.07
C ALA A 641 -47.04 -52.30 -35.37
N HIS A 642 -46.59 -52.62 -34.15
CA HIS A 642 -47.14 -53.71 -33.35
C HIS A 642 -48.57 -53.44 -32.86
N GLN A 643 -48.91 -52.18 -32.57
CA GLN A 643 -50.27 -51.78 -32.19
C GLN A 643 -51.24 -51.79 -33.39
N GLN A 644 -50.78 -51.42 -34.59
CA GLN A 644 -51.62 -51.45 -35.81
C GLN A 644 -51.95 -52.88 -36.29
N ASP A 645 -51.04 -53.84 -36.10
CA ASP A 645 -51.30 -55.26 -36.41
C ASP A 645 -52.34 -55.89 -35.44
N PHE A 646 -52.44 -55.41 -34.20
CA PHE A 646 -53.43 -55.89 -33.23
C PHE A 646 -54.83 -55.32 -33.48
N VAL A 647 -54.95 -54.03 -33.82
CA VAL A 647 -56.24 -53.36 -34.08
C VAL A 647 -56.90 -53.85 -35.39
N SER A 648 -56.13 -54.39 -36.33
CA SER A 648 -56.65 -54.98 -37.57
C SER A 648 -57.27 -56.36 -37.37
N SER A 649 -56.99 -57.03 -36.24
CA SER A 649 -57.48 -58.38 -35.91
C SER A 649 -58.82 -58.36 -35.18
N ASP A 650 -59.11 -57.30 -34.40
CA ASP A 650 -60.36 -57.19 -33.63
C ASP A 650 -61.56 -56.65 -34.44
N LYS A 651 -61.33 -56.03 -35.61
CA LYS A 651 -62.41 -55.55 -36.50
C LYS A 651 -63.10 -56.63 -37.33
N LEU A 652 -62.62 -57.88 -37.29
CA LEU A 652 -63.21 -59.02 -38.01
C LEU A 652 -64.08 -59.93 -37.13
N LEU A 653 -64.22 -59.62 -35.83
CA LEU A 653 -64.99 -60.43 -34.87
C LEU A 653 -66.22 -59.75 -34.26
N SER A 654 -66.59 -58.53 -34.69
CA SER A 654 -67.77 -57.82 -34.13
C SER A 654 -69.03 -57.83 -35.00
N ASP A 655 -69.10 -58.62 -36.08
CA ASP A 655 -70.26 -58.72 -36.97
C ASP A 655 -71.19 -59.90 -36.61
N TYR A 656 -71.57 -60.06 -35.34
CA TYR A 656 -72.75 -60.85 -34.95
C TYR A 656 -73.20 -60.41 -33.55
N VAL A 657 -74.16 -59.47 -33.48
CA VAL A 657 -75.36 -59.50 -32.61
C VAL A 657 -76.24 -58.31 -33.02
N SER A 658 -77.49 -58.61 -33.36
CA SER A 658 -78.56 -57.67 -33.73
C SER A 658 -79.61 -57.59 -32.57
N PRO A 659 -80.64 -56.73 -32.61
CA PRO A 659 -80.88 -55.72 -31.56
C PRO A 659 -82.26 -55.81 -30.89
N HIS A 660 -82.49 -55.07 -29.79
CA HIS A 660 -83.77 -54.42 -29.37
C HIS A 660 -83.71 -53.82 -27.93
N PRO A 661 -84.66 -52.95 -27.46
CA PRO A 661 -84.73 -51.51 -27.76
C PRO A 661 -84.99 -50.60 -26.52
N ASN A 662 -85.02 -49.27 -26.74
CA ASN A 662 -85.70 -48.21 -25.95
C ASN A 662 -85.21 -47.95 -24.50
N ASN A 663 -85.13 -46.73 -23.95
CA ASN A 663 -85.79 -45.45 -24.23
C ASN A 663 -85.10 -44.28 -23.46
N ASP A 664 -85.34 -43.05 -23.94
CA ASP A 664 -85.43 -41.74 -23.25
C ASP A 664 -84.14 -41.02 -22.75
N GLU A 665 -83.77 -39.91 -23.42
CA GLU A 665 -83.96 -38.47 -23.03
C GLU A 665 -82.79 -37.94 -22.16
N LYS A 666 -82.16 -36.76 -22.27
CA LYS A 666 -82.33 -35.41 -22.89
C LYS A 666 -80.91 -34.76 -22.83
N GLU A 667 -80.37 -34.10 -23.86
CA GLU A 667 -80.56 -32.70 -24.31
C GLU A 667 -79.49 -31.71 -23.77
N ASN A 668 -79.16 -30.70 -24.61
CA ASN A 668 -78.22 -29.56 -24.50
C ASN A 668 -76.72 -29.87 -24.78
N GLN A 669 -76.11 -29.63 -25.95
CA GLN A 669 -76.22 -28.64 -27.04
C GLN A 669 -75.59 -27.25 -26.79
N GLN A 670 -74.87 -26.79 -27.83
CA GLN A 670 -74.41 -25.42 -28.18
C GLN A 670 -72.98 -24.99 -27.73
N ASN A 671 -72.01 -24.91 -28.66
CA ASN A 671 -71.68 -23.79 -29.58
C ASN A 671 -70.75 -22.76 -28.91
N ALA A 672 -69.81 -22.03 -29.54
CA ALA A 672 -69.20 -22.01 -30.86
C ALA A 672 -68.07 -20.93 -30.85
N LYS A 673 -67.26 -20.91 -31.92
CA LYS A 673 -66.65 -19.74 -32.62
C LYS A 673 -65.51 -18.91 -31.98
N VAL A 674 -64.33 -19.09 -32.55
CA VAL A 674 -63.60 -18.17 -33.47
C VAL A 674 -63.91 -16.66 -33.37
N HIS A 675 -62.87 -15.83 -33.14
CA HIS A 675 -62.59 -14.62 -33.95
C HIS A 675 -61.16 -14.04 -33.82
N LEU A 676 -60.58 -13.74 -34.99
CA LEU A 676 -59.44 -12.85 -35.26
C LEU A 676 -59.79 -11.35 -35.09
N ARG A 677 -58.79 -10.51 -34.73
CA ARG A 677 -58.49 -9.13 -35.23
C ARG A 677 -57.27 -8.58 -34.46
N THR A 678 -56.11 -8.25 -35.05
CA THR A 678 -55.71 -7.02 -35.80
C THR A 678 -56.22 -5.72 -35.14
N LYS A 679 -55.47 -4.64 -34.90
CA LYS A 679 -54.59 -3.83 -35.79
C LYS A 679 -54.01 -2.62 -34.95
N PRO A 680 -53.44 -1.50 -35.49
CA PRO A 680 -52.13 -0.94 -35.12
C PRO A 680 -52.14 0.56 -34.67
N LYS A 681 -50.98 1.21 -34.55
CA LYS A 681 -50.66 2.66 -34.80
C LYS A 681 -49.14 2.86 -34.62
N THR A 682 -48.28 3.08 -35.64
CA THR A 682 -47.93 4.32 -36.40
C THR A 682 -47.73 5.57 -35.53
N PHE A 683 -46.50 6.04 -35.33
CA PHE A 683 -45.71 7.03 -36.12
C PHE A 683 -46.12 8.50 -35.88
N ASN A 684 -45.21 9.28 -35.27
CA ASN A 684 -44.83 10.65 -35.66
C ASN A 684 -43.64 11.16 -34.80
N ASP A 685 -42.46 11.24 -35.40
CA ASP A 685 -41.68 12.47 -35.67
C ASP A 685 -41.97 13.74 -34.82
N GLN A 686 -40.95 14.30 -34.12
CA GLN A 686 -40.01 15.34 -34.61
C GLN A 686 -39.28 16.14 -33.49
N LYS A 687 -37.99 16.44 -33.76
CA LYS A 687 -37.14 17.60 -33.34
C LYS A 687 -36.72 17.74 -31.86
N VAL A 688 -35.44 17.69 -31.49
CA VAL A 688 -34.27 18.60 -31.73
C VAL A 688 -34.32 19.90 -30.90
N ASN A 689 -33.36 20.03 -29.97
CA ASN A 689 -32.56 21.20 -29.51
C ASN A 689 -31.64 20.66 -28.40
N PHE A 690 -30.30 20.58 -28.48
CA PHE A 690 -29.25 21.63 -28.52
C PHE A 690 -29.49 22.78 -27.53
N PHE A 691 -28.81 22.74 -26.37
CA PHE A 691 -27.80 23.74 -25.94
C PHE A 691 -27.08 23.30 -24.64
N ASP A 692 -25.77 23.56 -24.67
CA ASP A 692 -24.69 23.69 -23.67
C ASP A 692 -25.00 23.67 -22.16
N GLU A 693 -24.17 22.90 -21.42
CA GLU A 693 -23.13 23.39 -20.49
C GLU A 693 -22.06 22.31 -20.26
#